data_AF-A0A958N3J9-F1
#
_entry.id   AF-A0A958N3J9-F1
#
_cell.length_a   1.000
_cell.length_b   1.000
_cell.length_c   1.000
_cell.angle_alpha   90.00
_cell.angle_beta   90.00
_cell.angle_gamma   90.00
#
_symmetry.space_group_name_H-M   'P 1'
#
loop_
_entity.id
_entity.type
_entity.pdbx_description
1 polymer ?
#
loop_
_entity_poly.entity_id
_entity_poly.type
_entity_poly.pdbx_seq_one_letter_code
_entity_poly.pdbx_strand_id
1 'polypeptide(L)'
;MKPIKNRKTAGILLSEKLKSNNFEDTNTLVLALPRGGVPVAYEVAKSLNLPLDVLFVKKVGAPDQPELAIGAIAEEGDPVWNRENMNLFDLTKNDLKKLAELAKQTILKQTQNWRSAIKSLEVKGKNVILVDDGLATGMTMQAAIDFLVRKKVKSITVAVPVSSQGAKESLKNKVDDVVVLYTPEPFYSVAQCYADFSQVSDKEVTDLLNAQAKDEEVSESIKILAQDIELNGELFIPKNPKGIVIFAHGSGSSRISPRNQYVAHALNQLGFITLLFDLLTLEESEQRENVFNIPLLSERLLMATNWIKNNANIKTLPIGFFGASTGAAAALVSAAQDKSISAVVSRGGRPELAGEYLDEVNCPTLLIVGGQDRNVLLLNQQAKNHLKQSEVVVIPGASHLFEEKGTLDQVVEHSADWFLKTLAKESNIRNSKPVEHLVEVIKTLATPIKDEKSLNSLLERLSHSRVVMLGEATHGSEEFYEVRKLISMKLIEKYGFDFIAVEGDWPTCYRLNKFIQLRDNRNVKDIMGEFKRWPTWMWANKQIINLIEWMRGRDTGFYGLDVYSLYESMDLVKSYATKLNPMLEQKILDAYSCFDFFDQNEIEYAKSLIKWPDGCEKEILKILREILRLRIEETKLLEHELFDIQQNAKIIHNAEKYYTTMIYGGADSWNVRDEHMMDTLDALLNFHGEGAKAIVWAHNTHIGDYHATDMLKEGYINLGGLARERYGVENVALVGFGTYEGKVLAAKAWESKPEIMRLPPAQAGSYEDYFHKSAKQINADQFYVLVDGDKSLSLRKNHRAVGVVYQPHLEKYGRNYVPTNLAKRYDAFVFIDKTSPLQAFSGPTKKGILPETWPLGF
;
A
#
# COMPACT_ATOMS: atom_id res chain seq x y z
N MET A 1 -6.17 -25.69 23.18
CA MET A 1 -6.53 -26.03 21.78
C MET A 1 -5.31 -25.82 20.89
N LYS A 2 -5.05 -26.66 19.88
CA LYS A 2 -4.02 -26.35 18.87
C LYS A 2 -4.56 -25.28 17.91
N PRO A 3 -3.79 -24.23 17.57
CA PRO A 3 -4.27 -23.19 16.66
C PRO A 3 -4.64 -23.73 15.28
N ILE A 4 -5.71 -23.21 14.67
CA ILE A 4 -6.09 -23.48 13.29
C ILE A 4 -5.02 -22.86 12.38
N LYS A 5 -4.58 -23.56 11.35
CA LYS A 5 -3.45 -23.11 10.52
C LYS A 5 -3.64 -21.70 9.95
N ASN A 6 -4.80 -21.44 9.32
CA ASN A 6 -5.16 -20.16 8.72
C ASN A 6 -6.68 -20.12 8.38
N ARG A 7 -7.18 -18.98 7.91
CA ARG A 7 -8.59 -18.77 7.52
C ARG A 7 -9.10 -19.77 6.48
N LYS A 8 -8.28 -20.09 5.47
CA LYS A 8 -8.61 -21.11 4.46
C LYS A 8 -8.90 -22.47 5.10
N THR A 9 -8.00 -22.92 5.97
CA THR A 9 -8.17 -24.19 6.70
C THR A 9 -9.40 -24.16 7.59
N ALA A 10 -9.66 -23.03 8.25
CA ALA A 10 -10.87 -22.81 9.04
C ALA A 10 -12.15 -22.95 8.19
N GLY A 11 -12.18 -22.36 7.00
CA GLY A 11 -13.32 -22.45 6.07
C GLY A 11 -13.58 -23.88 5.61
N ILE A 12 -12.53 -24.64 5.29
CA ILE A 12 -12.65 -26.07 4.94
C ILE A 12 -13.28 -26.86 6.09
N LEU A 13 -12.74 -26.74 7.31
CA LEU A 13 -13.26 -27.44 8.49
C LEU A 13 -14.70 -27.01 8.82
N LEU A 14 -15.00 -25.72 8.67
CA LEU A 14 -16.34 -25.18 8.89
C LEU A 14 -17.33 -25.74 7.87
N SER A 15 -16.92 -25.86 6.61
CA SER A 15 -17.73 -26.45 5.55
C SER A 15 -18.06 -27.92 5.83
N GLU A 16 -17.12 -28.70 6.36
CA GLU A 16 -17.36 -30.11 6.73
C GLU A 16 -18.42 -30.23 7.83
N LYS A 17 -18.39 -29.32 8.81
CA LYS A 17 -19.42 -29.27 9.86
C LYS A 17 -20.77 -28.81 9.32
N LEU A 18 -20.80 -27.94 8.31
CA LEU A 18 -22.04 -27.46 7.69
C LEU A 18 -22.70 -28.50 6.78
N LYS A 19 -21.96 -29.47 6.24
CA LYS A 19 -22.52 -30.54 5.39
C LYS A 19 -23.60 -31.38 6.10
N SER A 20 -23.59 -31.46 7.43
CA SER A 20 -24.63 -32.18 8.18
C SER A 20 -25.99 -31.48 8.19
N ASN A 21 -26.06 -30.22 7.75
CA ASN A 21 -27.25 -29.38 7.90
C ASN A 21 -28.18 -29.39 6.66
N ASN A 22 -27.87 -30.18 5.61
CA ASN A 22 -28.69 -30.37 4.40
C ASN A 22 -29.26 -29.07 3.79
N PHE A 23 -28.38 -28.12 3.44
CA PHE A 23 -28.79 -26.92 2.71
C PHE A 23 -29.20 -27.26 1.28
N GLU A 24 -30.30 -26.68 0.78
CA GLU A 24 -30.73 -26.81 -0.62
C GLU A 24 -29.96 -25.81 -1.50
N ASP A 25 -29.27 -26.32 -2.54
CA ASP A 25 -28.35 -25.54 -3.39
C ASP A 25 -28.99 -24.33 -4.08
N THR A 26 -30.28 -24.40 -4.43
CA THR A 26 -30.94 -23.38 -5.26
C THR A 26 -31.53 -22.20 -4.49
N ASN A 27 -31.68 -22.32 -3.16
CA ASN A 27 -32.31 -21.29 -2.32
C ASN A 27 -31.45 -20.86 -1.12
N THR A 28 -30.16 -21.22 -1.10
CA THR A 28 -29.24 -20.90 -0.01
C THR A 28 -28.12 -19.99 -0.51
N LEU A 29 -27.76 -18.98 0.28
CA LEU A 29 -26.74 -17.98 -0.03
C LEU A 29 -25.72 -17.90 1.11
N VAL A 30 -24.43 -17.89 0.79
CA VAL A 30 -23.37 -17.61 1.75
C VAL A 30 -23.08 -16.12 1.74
N LEU A 31 -23.17 -15.48 2.90
CA LEU A 31 -22.81 -14.07 3.08
C LEU A 31 -21.59 -13.95 3.97
N ALA A 32 -20.53 -13.33 3.44
CA ALA A 32 -19.32 -13.04 4.19
C ALA A 32 -19.41 -11.67 4.88
N LEU A 33 -18.94 -11.60 6.13
CA LEU A 33 -18.60 -10.32 6.78
C LEU A 33 -17.14 -9.97 6.46
N PRO A 34 -16.87 -8.86 5.76
CA PRO A 34 -15.52 -8.50 5.39
C PRO A 34 -14.74 -7.86 6.56
N ARG A 35 -13.39 -7.90 6.55
CA ARG A 35 -12.52 -8.51 5.52
C ARG A 35 -12.17 -9.97 5.83
N GLY A 36 -12.00 -10.28 7.12
CA GLY A 36 -11.56 -11.59 7.61
C GLY A 36 -12.51 -12.75 7.27
N GLY A 37 -13.81 -12.52 7.23
CA GLY A 37 -14.79 -13.56 6.90
C GLY A 37 -14.76 -14.03 5.44
N VAL A 38 -14.25 -13.23 4.49
CA VAL A 38 -14.33 -13.56 3.06
C VAL A 38 -13.52 -14.83 2.69
N PRO A 39 -12.25 -15.00 3.09
CA PRO A 39 -11.52 -16.25 2.84
C PRO A 39 -12.16 -17.50 3.47
N VAL A 40 -12.84 -17.34 4.61
CA VAL A 40 -13.55 -18.44 5.27
C VAL A 40 -14.82 -18.79 4.49
N ALA A 41 -15.60 -17.77 4.15
CA ALA A 41 -16.85 -17.88 3.41
C ALA A 41 -16.65 -18.44 2.00
N TYR A 42 -15.56 -18.06 1.32
CA TYR A 42 -15.21 -18.59 0.00
C TYR A 42 -15.02 -20.11 0.03
N GLU A 43 -14.29 -20.65 1.00
CA GLU A 43 -14.11 -22.10 1.10
C GLU A 43 -15.42 -22.81 1.51
N VAL A 44 -16.26 -22.17 2.32
CA VAL A 44 -17.60 -22.68 2.65
C VAL A 44 -18.50 -22.73 1.40
N ALA A 45 -18.60 -21.62 0.67
CA ALA A 45 -19.39 -21.51 -0.56
C ALA A 45 -18.92 -22.51 -1.62
N LYS A 46 -17.61 -22.60 -1.84
CA LYS A 46 -17.00 -23.55 -2.76
C LYS A 46 -17.26 -25.01 -2.40
N SER A 47 -17.13 -25.39 -1.12
CA SER A 47 -17.29 -26.78 -0.68
C SER A 47 -18.76 -27.23 -0.65
N LEU A 48 -19.69 -26.29 -0.45
CA LEU A 48 -21.14 -26.52 -0.48
C LEU A 48 -21.77 -26.22 -1.85
N ASN A 49 -21.00 -25.76 -2.83
CA ASN A 49 -21.49 -25.34 -4.15
C ASN A 49 -22.62 -24.28 -4.07
N LEU A 50 -22.47 -23.31 -3.17
CA LEU A 50 -23.43 -22.25 -2.94
C LEU A 50 -22.91 -20.91 -3.47
N PRO A 51 -23.79 -19.98 -3.88
CA PRO A 51 -23.38 -18.63 -4.23
C PRO A 51 -22.79 -17.91 -3.01
N LEU A 52 -21.78 -17.07 -3.25
CA LEU A 52 -21.14 -16.20 -2.27
C LEU A 52 -21.44 -14.74 -2.59
N ASP A 53 -21.84 -13.96 -1.59
CA ASP A 53 -21.88 -12.51 -1.65
C ASP A 53 -21.33 -11.93 -0.33
N VAL A 54 -21.17 -10.61 -0.26
CA VAL A 54 -20.61 -9.91 0.89
C VAL A 54 -21.67 -9.01 1.50
N LEU A 55 -21.83 -9.10 2.82
CA LEU A 55 -22.65 -8.16 3.58
C LEU A 55 -21.74 -7.17 4.31
N PHE A 56 -21.77 -5.92 3.85
CA PHE A 56 -20.95 -4.87 4.44
C PHE A 56 -21.52 -4.44 5.77
N VAL A 57 -20.71 -4.61 6.82
CA VAL A 57 -20.99 -4.14 8.17
C VAL A 57 -19.78 -3.38 8.69
N LYS A 58 -20.00 -2.20 9.24
CA LYS A 58 -18.96 -1.37 9.87
C LYS A 58 -19.28 -1.21 11.35
N LYS A 59 -18.26 -1.38 12.20
CA LYS A 59 -18.34 -0.92 13.59
C LYS A 59 -18.45 0.60 13.61
N VAL A 60 -19.29 1.12 14.50
CA VAL A 60 -19.35 2.53 14.82
C VAL A 60 -18.49 2.73 16.06
N GLY A 61 -17.34 3.38 15.87
CA GLY A 61 -16.42 3.74 16.94
C GLY A 61 -16.97 4.87 17.81
N ALA A 62 -16.50 4.97 19.04
CA ALA A 62 -16.81 6.10 19.91
C ALA A 62 -16.20 7.40 19.35
N PRO A 63 -16.78 8.58 19.66
CA PRO A 63 -16.09 9.84 19.44
C PRO A 63 -14.69 9.81 20.07
N ASP A 64 -13.70 10.29 19.32
CA ASP A 64 -12.28 10.35 19.69
C ASP A 64 -11.61 8.97 19.90
N GLN A 65 -12.34 7.85 19.72
CA GLN A 65 -11.87 6.46 19.85
C GLN A 65 -12.50 5.53 18.81
N PRO A 66 -12.03 5.59 17.55
CA PRO A 66 -12.61 4.82 16.46
C PRO A 66 -12.57 3.29 16.68
N GLU A 67 -11.60 2.79 17.46
CA GLU A 67 -11.42 1.36 17.74
C GLU A 67 -12.40 0.82 18.80
N LEU A 68 -12.91 1.66 19.69
CA LEU A 68 -13.89 1.25 20.68
C LEU A 68 -15.29 1.24 20.08
N ALA A 69 -15.81 0.04 19.81
CA ALA A 69 -17.13 -0.11 19.21
C ALA A 69 -18.27 0.28 20.19
N ILE A 70 -18.96 1.37 19.88
CA ILE A 70 -20.21 1.79 20.54
C ILE A 70 -21.45 1.30 19.80
N GLY A 71 -21.27 0.89 18.54
CA GLY A 71 -22.32 0.32 17.71
C GLY A 71 -21.77 -0.40 16.48
N ALA A 72 -22.66 -0.84 15.61
CA ALA A 72 -22.35 -1.39 14.30
C ALA A 72 -23.50 -1.11 13.32
N ILE A 73 -23.20 -0.94 12.05
CA ILE A 73 -24.19 -0.63 11.01
C ILE A 73 -23.93 -1.43 9.73
N ALA A 74 -25.00 -1.89 9.10
CA ALA A 74 -24.96 -2.55 7.79
C ALA A 74 -25.26 -1.54 6.66
N GLU A 75 -24.85 -1.85 5.44
CA GLU A 75 -24.93 -0.99 4.23
C GLU A 75 -26.28 -0.30 3.95
N GLU A 76 -27.42 -0.85 4.39
CA GLU A 76 -28.73 -0.18 4.34
C GLU A 76 -29.55 -0.43 5.63
N GLY A 77 -28.87 -0.66 6.75
CA GLY A 77 -29.50 -0.96 8.05
C GLY A 77 -29.54 0.24 8.99
N ASP A 78 -30.43 0.16 9.98
CA ASP A 78 -30.28 1.00 11.19
C ASP A 78 -29.10 0.52 12.03
N PRO A 79 -28.37 1.43 12.68
CA PRO A 79 -27.29 1.08 13.58
C PRO A 79 -27.78 0.32 14.80
N VAL A 80 -27.06 -0.73 15.16
CA VAL A 80 -27.19 -1.44 16.44
C VAL A 80 -26.23 -0.79 17.43
N TRP A 81 -26.73 -0.42 18.60
CA TRP A 81 -25.94 0.27 19.61
C TRP A 81 -25.73 -0.58 20.86
N ASN A 82 -24.55 -0.49 21.45
CA ASN A 82 -24.27 -1.04 22.77
C ASN A 82 -24.70 -0.02 23.83
N ARG A 83 -25.80 -0.30 24.53
CA ARG A 83 -26.39 0.61 25.53
C ARG A 83 -25.44 0.93 26.70
N GLU A 84 -24.60 0.00 27.12
CA GLU A 84 -23.61 0.23 28.18
C GLU A 84 -22.55 1.23 27.73
N ASN A 85 -22.05 1.05 26.50
CA ASN A 85 -21.08 1.96 25.91
C ASN A 85 -21.71 3.33 25.59
N MET A 86 -22.95 3.41 25.12
CA MET A 86 -23.65 4.69 24.87
C MET A 86 -23.72 5.56 26.13
N ASN A 87 -24.02 4.95 27.28
CA ASN A 87 -24.11 5.66 28.55
C ASN A 87 -22.73 6.10 29.07
N LEU A 88 -21.65 5.42 28.67
CA LEU A 88 -20.28 5.80 29.02
C LEU A 88 -19.78 7.09 28.32
N PHE A 89 -20.42 7.49 27.22
CA PHE A 89 -19.97 8.61 26.37
C PHE A 89 -20.92 9.81 26.34
N ASP A 90 -22.01 9.82 27.13
CA ASP A 90 -23.03 10.88 27.16
C ASP A 90 -23.53 11.30 25.75
N LEU A 91 -23.63 10.33 24.83
CA LEU A 91 -23.92 10.62 23.42
C LEU A 91 -25.37 11.07 23.22
N THR A 92 -25.55 12.24 22.59
CA THR A 92 -26.89 12.71 22.23
C THR A 92 -27.41 11.93 21.02
N LYS A 93 -28.74 11.99 20.80
CA LYS A 93 -29.36 11.43 19.59
C LYS A 93 -28.76 11.99 18.29
N ASN A 94 -28.28 13.24 18.31
CA ASN A 94 -27.65 13.85 17.14
C ASN A 94 -26.24 13.30 16.89
N ASP A 95 -25.47 13.01 17.94
CA ASP A 95 -24.12 12.44 17.81
C ASP A 95 -24.18 11.03 17.23
N LEU A 96 -25.10 10.21 17.73
CA LEU A 96 -25.37 8.87 17.19
C LEU A 96 -25.76 8.91 15.71
N LYS A 97 -26.56 9.90 15.31
CA LYS A 97 -26.95 10.10 13.91
C LYS A 97 -25.74 10.46 13.03
N LYS A 98 -24.87 11.36 13.49
CA LYS A 98 -23.63 11.74 12.77
C LYS A 98 -22.67 10.57 12.62
N LEU A 99 -22.42 9.82 13.71
CA LEU A 99 -21.53 8.66 13.70
C LEU A 99 -22.04 7.53 12.79
N ALA A 100 -23.35 7.30 12.80
CA ALA A 100 -23.98 6.36 11.88
C ALA A 100 -23.84 6.81 10.41
N GLU A 101 -24.00 8.11 10.12
CA GLU A 101 -23.87 8.64 8.76
C GLU A 101 -22.43 8.52 8.24
N LEU A 102 -21.44 8.83 9.08
CA LEU A 102 -20.02 8.66 8.74
C LEU A 102 -19.68 7.19 8.44
N ALA A 103 -20.19 6.27 9.26
CA ALA A 103 -20.02 4.84 9.04
C ALA A 103 -20.69 4.38 7.72
N LYS A 104 -21.88 4.90 7.38
CA LYS A 104 -22.55 4.64 6.09
C LYS A 104 -21.75 5.17 4.91
N GLN A 105 -21.26 6.40 4.96
CA GLN A 105 -20.42 6.97 3.90
C GLN A 105 -19.17 6.14 3.67
N THR A 106 -18.57 5.63 4.75
CA THR A 106 -17.41 4.75 4.67
C THR A 106 -17.75 3.41 4.02
N ILE A 107 -18.89 2.81 4.40
CA ILE A 107 -19.41 1.61 3.73
C ILE A 107 -19.59 1.89 2.24
N LEU A 108 -20.31 2.95 1.86
CA LEU A 108 -20.56 3.31 0.46
C LEU A 108 -19.28 3.43 -0.38
N LYS A 109 -18.22 4.06 0.17
CA LYS A 109 -16.91 4.15 -0.50
C LYS A 109 -16.27 2.77 -0.68
N GLN A 110 -16.29 1.90 0.33
CA GLN A 110 -15.75 0.54 0.23
C GLN A 110 -16.56 -0.33 -0.74
N THR A 111 -17.88 -0.17 -0.73
CA THR A 111 -18.84 -0.91 -1.56
C THR A 111 -18.66 -0.59 -3.05
N GLN A 112 -18.29 0.64 -3.44
CA GLN A 112 -18.06 1.01 -4.85
C GLN A 112 -16.94 0.20 -5.51
N ASN A 113 -15.86 -0.09 -4.78
CA ASN A 113 -14.73 -0.84 -5.32
C ASN A 113 -15.06 -2.33 -5.48
N TRP A 114 -15.71 -2.95 -4.48
CA TRP A 114 -15.97 -4.40 -4.49
C TRP A 114 -17.24 -4.79 -5.26
N ARG A 115 -18.29 -3.95 -5.31
CA ARG A 115 -19.49 -4.25 -6.11
C ARG A 115 -19.27 -4.11 -7.63
N SER A 116 -18.14 -3.55 -8.06
CA SER A 116 -17.73 -3.65 -9.46
C SER A 116 -17.32 -5.07 -9.86
N ALA A 117 -16.97 -5.91 -8.88
CA ALA A 117 -16.48 -7.29 -9.05
C ALA A 117 -17.58 -8.36 -8.89
N ILE A 118 -18.75 -8.04 -8.31
CA ILE A 118 -19.87 -8.99 -8.16
C ILE A 118 -21.22 -8.31 -8.36
N LYS A 119 -22.13 -8.98 -9.07
CA LYS A 119 -23.56 -8.61 -9.12
C LYS A 119 -24.23 -8.94 -7.78
N SER A 120 -24.70 -7.91 -7.07
CA SER A 120 -25.41 -8.07 -5.79
C SER A 120 -26.55 -9.10 -5.90
N LEU A 121 -26.58 -10.07 -4.97
CA LEU A 121 -27.56 -11.14 -4.96
C LEU A 121 -28.78 -10.77 -4.11
N GLU A 122 -29.99 -11.04 -4.63
CA GLU A 122 -31.22 -10.81 -3.88
C GLU A 122 -31.32 -11.81 -2.71
N VAL A 123 -31.42 -11.28 -1.48
CA VAL A 123 -31.46 -12.09 -0.24
C VAL A 123 -32.88 -12.47 0.21
N LYS A 124 -33.91 -11.78 -0.30
CA LYS A 124 -35.30 -11.94 0.15
C LYS A 124 -35.80 -13.36 -0.10
N GLY A 125 -36.36 -14.00 0.93
CA GLY A 125 -36.89 -15.37 0.84
C GLY A 125 -35.85 -16.50 0.74
N LYS A 126 -34.55 -16.18 0.77
CA LYS A 126 -33.46 -17.17 0.76
C LYS A 126 -33.06 -17.63 2.15
N ASN A 127 -32.49 -18.82 2.26
CA ASN A 127 -31.75 -19.24 3.44
C ASN A 127 -30.35 -18.59 3.40
N VAL A 128 -29.86 -18.03 4.50
CA VAL A 128 -28.57 -17.34 4.54
C VAL A 128 -27.62 -18.01 5.52
N ILE A 129 -26.42 -18.34 5.07
CA ILE A 129 -25.29 -18.76 5.91
C ILE A 129 -24.36 -17.55 6.08
N LEU A 130 -24.34 -16.99 7.28
CA LEU A 130 -23.59 -15.79 7.60
C LEU A 130 -22.24 -16.17 8.23
N VAL A 131 -21.14 -15.80 7.57
CA VAL A 131 -19.80 -16.30 7.87
C VAL A 131 -18.83 -15.17 8.23
N ASP A 132 -18.05 -15.41 9.30
CA ASP A 132 -16.92 -14.56 9.74
C ASP A 132 -15.75 -15.43 10.23
N ASP A 133 -14.56 -14.86 10.41
CA ASP A 133 -13.38 -15.58 10.89
C ASP A 133 -13.38 -15.88 12.40
N GLY A 134 -14.24 -15.18 13.16
CA GLY A 134 -14.58 -15.54 14.53
C GLY A 134 -15.51 -14.55 15.22
N LEU A 135 -16.01 -14.92 16.41
CA LEU A 135 -16.90 -14.10 17.22
C LEU A 135 -16.27 -13.76 18.57
N ALA A 136 -15.80 -12.52 18.73
CA ALA A 136 -15.37 -12.00 20.03
C ALA A 136 -16.56 -11.52 20.87
N THR A 137 -17.18 -10.40 20.45
CA THR A 137 -18.33 -9.77 21.14
C THR A 137 -19.66 -9.98 20.41
N GLY A 138 -19.64 -10.35 19.12
CA GLY A 138 -20.83 -10.61 18.31
C GLY A 138 -21.57 -9.36 17.77
N MET A 139 -21.10 -8.14 18.04
CA MET A 139 -21.84 -6.91 17.65
C MET A 139 -21.99 -6.70 16.14
N THR A 140 -20.95 -6.95 15.35
CA THR A 140 -20.99 -6.88 13.89
C THR A 140 -21.94 -7.93 13.32
N MET A 141 -21.87 -9.14 13.85
CA MET A 141 -22.77 -10.24 13.51
C MET A 141 -24.23 -9.89 13.85
N GLN A 142 -24.49 -9.23 14.98
CA GLN A 142 -25.83 -8.76 15.33
C GLN A 142 -26.40 -7.76 14.33
N ALA A 143 -25.60 -6.76 13.92
CA ALA A 143 -26.04 -5.77 12.93
C ALA A 143 -26.35 -6.42 11.57
N ALA A 144 -25.57 -7.43 11.18
CA ALA A 144 -25.85 -8.25 10.01
C ALA A 144 -27.18 -9.02 10.13
N ILE A 145 -27.43 -9.67 11.27
CA ILE A 145 -28.68 -10.40 11.53
C ILE A 145 -29.90 -9.46 11.46
N ASP A 146 -29.83 -8.31 12.14
CA ASP A 146 -30.94 -7.34 12.16
C ASP A 146 -31.24 -6.76 10.77
N PHE A 147 -30.22 -6.64 9.92
CA PHE A 147 -30.38 -6.29 8.52
C PHE A 147 -31.10 -7.39 7.73
N LEU A 148 -30.68 -8.65 7.87
CA LEU A 148 -31.25 -9.78 7.13
C LEU A 148 -32.71 -10.07 7.55
N VAL A 149 -33.04 -9.97 8.84
CA VAL A 149 -34.42 -10.09 9.34
C VAL A 149 -35.33 -9.07 8.67
N ARG A 150 -34.88 -7.81 8.52
CA ARG A 150 -35.65 -6.76 7.83
C ARG A 150 -35.81 -7.01 6.33
N LYS A 151 -34.81 -7.62 5.69
CA LYS A 151 -34.88 -8.04 4.29
C LYS A 151 -35.75 -9.29 4.06
N LYS A 152 -36.35 -9.85 5.12
CA LYS A 152 -37.27 -11.01 5.08
C LYS A 152 -36.64 -12.24 4.43
N VAL A 153 -35.42 -12.58 4.87
CA VAL A 153 -34.80 -13.87 4.57
C VAL A 153 -35.63 -15.01 5.19
N LYS A 154 -35.53 -16.22 4.65
CA LYS A 154 -36.28 -17.40 5.11
C LYS A 154 -35.69 -17.98 6.40
N SER A 155 -34.37 -18.04 6.50
CA SER A 155 -33.63 -18.50 7.68
C SER A 155 -32.23 -17.91 7.71
N ILE A 156 -31.63 -17.84 8.89
CA ILE A 156 -30.27 -17.36 9.15
C ILE A 156 -29.53 -18.42 9.95
N THR A 157 -28.41 -18.90 9.40
CA THR A 157 -27.42 -19.73 10.12
C THR A 157 -26.13 -18.93 10.27
N VAL A 158 -25.67 -18.71 11.51
CA VAL A 158 -24.35 -18.10 11.76
C VAL A 158 -23.32 -19.22 11.80
N ALA A 159 -22.28 -19.12 10.99
CA ALA A 159 -21.22 -20.12 10.92
C ALA A 159 -19.84 -19.46 11.10
N VAL A 160 -19.15 -19.78 12.19
CA VAL A 160 -17.81 -19.25 12.47
C VAL A 160 -16.85 -20.33 12.96
N PRO A 161 -15.54 -20.24 12.67
CA PRO A 161 -14.57 -21.20 13.18
C PRO A 161 -14.45 -21.14 14.71
N VAL A 162 -14.42 -19.94 15.29
CA VAL A 162 -14.21 -19.76 16.74
C VAL A 162 -15.14 -18.70 17.33
N SER A 163 -15.52 -18.87 18.60
CA SER A 163 -16.37 -17.91 19.32
C SER A 163 -16.05 -17.87 20.81
N SER A 164 -16.26 -16.72 21.45
CA SER A 164 -16.44 -16.66 22.90
C SER A 164 -17.75 -17.33 23.30
N GLN A 165 -17.82 -17.86 24.54
CA GLN A 165 -19.04 -18.49 25.04
C GLN A 165 -20.20 -17.48 25.10
N GLY A 166 -19.94 -16.27 25.59
CA GLY A 166 -20.96 -15.21 25.68
C GLY A 166 -21.50 -14.76 24.31
N ALA A 167 -20.64 -14.59 23.30
CA ALA A 167 -21.09 -14.24 21.96
C ALA A 167 -21.98 -15.34 21.35
N LYS A 168 -21.56 -16.62 21.48
CA LYS A 168 -22.35 -17.75 20.99
C LYS A 168 -23.73 -17.83 21.64
N GLU A 169 -23.80 -17.70 22.97
CA GLU A 169 -25.06 -17.76 23.71
C GLU A 169 -26.00 -16.60 23.36
N SER A 170 -25.45 -15.38 23.22
CA SER A 170 -26.25 -14.19 22.89
C SER A 170 -26.91 -14.25 21.52
N LEU A 171 -26.30 -14.94 20.55
CA LEU A 171 -26.83 -15.08 19.18
C LEU A 171 -27.78 -16.27 19.04
N LYS A 172 -27.67 -17.31 19.88
CA LYS A 172 -28.43 -18.56 19.77
C LYS A 172 -29.95 -18.36 19.72
N ASN A 173 -30.47 -17.32 20.37
CA ASN A 173 -31.91 -17.03 20.42
C ASN A 173 -32.39 -16.08 19.31
N LYS A 174 -31.51 -15.67 18.39
CA LYS A 174 -31.80 -14.65 17.37
C LYS A 174 -31.72 -15.16 15.93
N VAL A 175 -31.20 -16.37 15.75
CA VAL A 175 -31.00 -17.02 14.46
C VAL A 175 -31.45 -18.47 14.57
N ASP A 176 -31.63 -19.14 13.43
CA ASP A 176 -32.10 -20.53 13.39
C ASP A 176 -31.03 -21.51 13.89
N ASP A 177 -29.75 -21.23 13.61
CA ASP A 177 -28.63 -22.03 14.10
C ASP A 177 -27.33 -21.21 14.25
N VAL A 178 -26.48 -21.62 15.19
CA VAL A 178 -25.15 -21.05 15.44
C VAL A 178 -24.10 -22.17 15.42
N VAL A 179 -23.43 -22.32 14.29
CA VAL A 179 -22.41 -23.34 14.04
C VAL A 179 -21.03 -22.77 14.38
N VAL A 180 -20.43 -23.30 15.45
CA VAL A 180 -19.07 -22.93 15.89
C VAL A 180 -18.17 -24.16 15.92
N LEU A 181 -16.96 -24.12 15.34
CA LEU A 181 -16.02 -25.25 15.47
C LEU A 181 -15.47 -25.35 16.90
N TYR A 182 -15.00 -24.23 17.47
CA TYR A 182 -14.39 -24.19 18.80
C TYR A 182 -14.83 -22.99 19.65
N THR A 183 -15.02 -23.23 20.95
CA THR A 183 -15.27 -22.20 21.98
C THR A 183 -14.22 -22.32 23.08
N PRO A 184 -13.01 -21.76 22.88
CA PRO A 184 -11.91 -21.94 23.83
C PRO A 184 -12.16 -21.17 25.14
N GLU A 185 -11.71 -21.75 26.25
CA GLU A 185 -11.67 -21.10 27.56
C GLU A 185 -10.24 -21.19 28.13
N PRO A 186 -9.59 -20.06 28.48
CA PRO A 186 -10.06 -18.67 28.32
C PRO A 186 -10.11 -18.20 26.84
N PHE A 187 -11.06 -17.31 26.52
CA PHE A 187 -11.16 -16.64 25.23
C PHE A 187 -10.61 -15.20 25.35
N TYR A 188 -9.45 -14.91 24.75
CA TYR A 188 -8.90 -13.55 24.72
C TYR A 188 -9.23 -12.82 23.42
N SER A 189 -9.01 -13.45 22.26
CA SER A 189 -9.28 -12.87 20.94
C SER A 189 -9.56 -13.94 19.88
N VAL A 190 -10.03 -13.53 18.70
CA VAL A 190 -10.14 -14.45 17.54
C VAL A 190 -8.74 -14.88 17.08
N ALA A 191 -7.79 -13.93 17.03
CA ALA A 191 -6.42 -14.14 16.53
C ALA A 191 -5.68 -15.27 17.27
N GLN A 192 -5.88 -15.41 18.58
CA GLN A 192 -5.23 -16.46 19.39
C GLN A 192 -5.49 -17.89 18.87
N CYS A 193 -6.60 -18.07 18.14
CA CYS A 193 -7.04 -19.38 17.68
C CYS A 193 -6.41 -19.77 16.34
N TYR A 194 -5.63 -18.89 15.73
CA TYR A 194 -5.00 -19.09 14.43
C TYR A 194 -3.47 -19.07 14.54
N ALA A 195 -2.80 -19.96 13.80
CA ALA A 195 -1.33 -19.93 13.67
C ALA A 195 -0.87 -18.82 12.72
N ASP A 196 -1.66 -18.56 11.67
CA ASP A 196 -1.51 -17.45 10.74
C ASP A 196 -2.83 -16.68 10.68
N PHE A 197 -2.80 -15.46 11.24
CA PHE A 197 -3.92 -14.51 11.26
C PHE A 197 -3.56 -13.19 10.56
N SER A 198 -2.71 -13.28 9.53
CA SER A 198 -2.32 -12.13 8.69
C SER A 198 -3.53 -11.33 8.18
N GLN A 199 -3.38 -10.02 8.01
CA GLN A 199 -4.48 -9.15 7.60
C GLN A 199 -4.92 -9.50 6.16
N VAL A 200 -6.22 -9.66 5.95
CA VAL A 200 -6.81 -9.91 4.62
C VAL A 200 -6.85 -8.59 3.85
N SER A 201 -6.15 -8.52 2.72
CA SER A 201 -6.10 -7.33 1.87
C SER A 201 -7.35 -7.17 1.01
N ASP A 202 -7.66 -5.94 0.59
CA ASP A 202 -8.78 -5.67 -0.34
C ASP A 202 -8.58 -6.38 -1.69
N LYS A 203 -7.32 -6.58 -2.11
CA LYS A 203 -6.97 -7.39 -3.27
C LYS A 203 -7.34 -8.85 -3.06
N GLU A 204 -6.97 -9.45 -1.93
CA GLU A 204 -7.31 -10.84 -1.61
C GLU A 204 -8.84 -11.04 -1.57
N VAL A 205 -9.57 -10.10 -0.96
CA VAL A 205 -11.04 -10.09 -1.01
C VAL A 205 -11.52 -10.06 -2.46
N THR A 206 -11.05 -9.12 -3.27
CA THR A 206 -11.47 -8.98 -4.67
C THR A 206 -11.09 -10.20 -5.51
N ASP A 207 -9.93 -10.80 -5.30
CA ASP A 207 -9.45 -11.99 -6.01
C ASP A 207 -10.33 -13.21 -5.68
N LEU A 208 -10.72 -13.39 -4.42
CA LEU A 208 -11.63 -14.47 -3.98
C LEU A 208 -13.07 -14.27 -4.48
N LEU A 209 -13.56 -13.04 -4.42
CA LEU A 209 -14.89 -12.68 -4.94
C LEU A 209 -14.96 -12.82 -6.46
N ASN A 210 -13.91 -12.40 -7.18
CA ASN A 210 -13.77 -12.65 -8.61
C ASN A 210 -13.60 -14.14 -8.91
N ALA A 211 -12.87 -14.90 -8.10
CA ALA A 211 -12.75 -16.35 -8.24
C ALA A 211 -14.11 -17.05 -8.19
N GLN A 212 -15.05 -16.54 -7.38
CA GLN A 212 -16.43 -17.00 -7.38
C GLN A 212 -17.23 -16.49 -8.58
N ALA A 213 -17.13 -15.19 -8.93
CA ALA A 213 -17.87 -14.60 -10.06
C ALA A 213 -17.41 -15.15 -11.43
N LYS A 214 -16.19 -15.71 -11.51
CA LYS A 214 -15.62 -16.38 -12.67
C LYS A 214 -16.27 -17.70 -13.04
N ASP A 215 -17.06 -18.30 -12.14
CA ASP A 215 -17.94 -19.40 -12.55
C ASP A 215 -19.15 -18.88 -13.38
N GLU A 216 -19.32 -17.54 -13.54
CA GLU A 216 -20.38 -16.90 -14.35
C GLU A 216 -19.89 -15.99 -15.52
N GLU A 217 -18.61 -15.65 -15.69
CA GLU A 217 -18.12 -14.88 -16.87
C GLU A 217 -17.52 -15.80 -17.96
N VAL A 218 -18.28 -15.96 -19.04
CA VAL A 218 -18.13 -16.97 -20.11
C VAL A 218 -16.79 -16.86 -20.87
N SER A 219 -15.91 -17.86 -20.71
CA SER A 219 -14.99 -18.26 -21.77
C SER A 219 -15.81 -18.92 -22.88
N GLU A 220 -15.59 -18.52 -24.13
CA GLU A 220 -16.28 -19.19 -25.24
C GLU A 220 -15.54 -20.50 -25.53
N SER A 221 -16.23 -21.63 -25.35
CA SER A 221 -15.72 -22.91 -25.85
C SER A 221 -15.83 -22.88 -27.37
N ILE A 222 -14.67 -22.96 -28.03
CA ILE A 222 -14.55 -22.88 -29.48
C ILE A 222 -14.03 -24.20 -30.06
N LYS A 223 -14.36 -24.42 -31.33
CA LYS A 223 -13.80 -25.49 -32.15
C LYS A 223 -12.93 -24.86 -33.23
N ILE A 224 -11.63 -25.16 -33.18
CA ILE A 224 -10.67 -24.73 -34.19
C ILE A 224 -10.75 -25.74 -35.33
N LEU A 225 -11.45 -25.37 -36.38
CA LEU A 225 -11.59 -26.16 -37.60
C LEU A 225 -10.51 -25.75 -38.59
N ALA A 226 -9.64 -26.68 -38.96
CA ALA A 226 -8.68 -26.50 -40.04
C ALA A 226 -8.51 -27.81 -40.81
N GLN A 227 -8.85 -27.78 -42.09
CA GLN A 227 -8.96 -28.96 -42.96
C GLN A 227 -9.95 -29.97 -42.37
N ASP A 228 -9.53 -31.23 -42.16
CA ASP A 228 -10.36 -32.33 -41.66
C ASP A 228 -10.22 -32.56 -40.14
N ILE A 229 -9.60 -31.61 -39.41
CA ILE A 229 -9.24 -31.79 -38.00
C ILE A 229 -9.91 -30.73 -37.13
N GLU A 230 -10.50 -31.19 -36.03
CA GLU A 230 -11.21 -30.38 -35.04
C GLU A 230 -10.45 -30.38 -33.71
N LEU A 231 -10.01 -29.21 -33.26
CA LEU A 231 -9.34 -29.03 -31.96
C LEU A 231 -10.22 -28.21 -31.02
N ASN A 232 -10.37 -28.69 -29.78
CA ASN A 232 -11.15 -27.99 -28.76
C ASN A 232 -10.34 -26.87 -28.13
N GLY A 233 -10.94 -25.70 -27.96
CA GLY A 233 -10.30 -24.56 -27.31
C GLY A 233 -11.24 -23.71 -26.47
N GLU A 234 -10.64 -22.82 -25.71
CA GLU A 234 -11.28 -21.80 -24.90
C GLU A 234 -10.65 -20.46 -25.28
N LEU A 235 -11.48 -19.56 -25.80
CA LEU A 235 -11.08 -18.22 -26.21
C LEU A 235 -11.63 -17.21 -25.21
N PHE A 236 -10.75 -16.37 -24.69
CA PHE A 236 -11.13 -15.25 -23.85
C PHE A 236 -10.77 -13.93 -24.54
N ILE A 237 -11.74 -13.02 -24.66
CA ILE A 237 -11.55 -11.71 -25.28
C ILE A 237 -11.89 -10.61 -24.25
N PRO A 238 -10.90 -9.86 -23.74
CA PRO A 238 -11.16 -8.71 -22.87
C PRO A 238 -11.75 -7.53 -23.64
N LYS A 239 -12.45 -6.62 -22.95
CA LYS A 239 -13.10 -5.43 -23.55
C LYS A 239 -12.14 -4.54 -24.36
N ASN A 240 -10.87 -4.44 -23.95
CA ASN A 240 -9.83 -3.62 -24.61
C ASN A 240 -8.58 -4.47 -24.85
N PRO A 241 -8.52 -5.25 -25.95
CA PRO A 241 -7.44 -6.20 -26.17
C PRO A 241 -6.14 -5.54 -26.64
N LYS A 242 -5.02 -5.91 -26.02
CA LYS A 242 -3.67 -5.35 -26.29
C LYS A 242 -2.80 -6.24 -27.18
N GLY A 243 -3.13 -7.53 -27.26
CA GLY A 243 -2.37 -8.56 -27.97
C GLY A 243 -3.00 -9.92 -27.73
N ILE A 244 -2.58 -10.93 -28.49
CA ILE A 244 -3.10 -12.29 -28.40
C ILE A 244 -2.00 -13.22 -27.89
N VAL A 245 -2.31 -14.08 -26.94
CA VAL A 245 -1.41 -15.11 -26.42
C VAL A 245 -2.02 -16.49 -26.63
N ILE A 246 -1.38 -17.31 -27.47
CA ILE A 246 -1.81 -18.68 -27.76
C ILE A 246 -0.97 -19.65 -26.93
N PHE A 247 -1.64 -20.53 -26.19
CA PHE A 247 -0.99 -21.48 -25.29
C PHE A 247 -0.69 -22.80 -25.98
N ALA A 248 0.58 -23.21 -25.96
CA ALA A 248 1.04 -24.54 -26.34
C ALA A 248 1.33 -25.34 -25.08
N HIS A 249 0.46 -26.30 -24.76
CA HIS A 249 0.58 -27.09 -23.55
C HIS A 249 1.63 -28.20 -23.68
N GLY A 250 2.08 -28.73 -22.54
CA GLY A 250 3.13 -29.75 -22.46
C GLY A 250 2.59 -31.17 -22.53
N SER A 251 3.50 -32.14 -22.60
CA SER A 251 3.16 -33.55 -22.70
C SER A 251 2.26 -34.05 -21.55
N GLY A 252 1.12 -34.65 -21.90
CA GLY A 252 0.14 -35.15 -20.92
C GLY A 252 -0.70 -34.05 -20.26
N SER A 253 -0.68 -32.83 -20.79
CA SER A 253 -1.51 -31.71 -20.38
C SER A 253 -2.56 -31.40 -21.46
N SER A 254 -3.54 -30.57 -21.11
CA SER A 254 -4.59 -30.14 -22.02
C SER A 254 -4.92 -28.66 -21.77
N ARG A 255 -5.89 -28.12 -22.51
CA ARG A 255 -6.46 -26.79 -22.22
C ARG A 255 -6.96 -26.62 -20.77
N ILE A 256 -7.27 -27.73 -20.08
CA ILE A 256 -7.78 -27.78 -18.69
C ILE A 256 -6.64 -27.71 -17.66
N SER A 257 -5.39 -27.50 -18.08
CA SER A 257 -4.24 -27.40 -17.18
C SER A 257 -4.40 -26.26 -16.17
N PRO A 258 -4.51 -26.53 -14.84
CA PRO A 258 -4.75 -25.49 -13.85
C PRO A 258 -3.66 -24.41 -13.85
N ARG A 259 -2.42 -24.80 -14.17
CA ARG A 259 -1.28 -23.88 -14.26
C ARG A 259 -1.38 -22.95 -15.47
N ASN A 260 -1.78 -23.46 -16.63
CA ASN A 260 -1.91 -22.63 -17.82
C ASN A 260 -3.16 -21.75 -17.75
N GLN A 261 -4.26 -22.26 -17.19
CA GLN A 261 -5.45 -21.46 -16.88
C GLN A 261 -5.11 -20.34 -15.89
N TYR A 262 -4.29 -20.59 -14.87
CA TYR A 262 -3.81 -19.55 -13.95
C TYR A 262 -3.03 -18.45 -14.68
N VAL A 263 -2.08 -18.82 -15.54
CA VAL A 263 -1.29 -17.85 -16.32
C VAL A 263 -2.16 -17.09 -17.32
N ALA A 264 -2.99 -17.79 -18.08
CA ALA A 264 -3.92 -17.19 -19.02
C ALA A 264 -4.87 -16.20 -18.32
N HIS A 265 -5.38 -16.58 -17.15
CA HIS A 265 -6.23 -15.71 -16.36
C HIS A 265 -5.53 -14.41 -15.96
N ALA A 266 -4.29 -14.49 -15.49
CA ALA A 266 -3.53 -13.29 -15.14
C ALA A 266 -3.26 -12.39 -16.36
N LEU A 267 -2.97 -12.97 -17.53
CA LEU A 267 -2.80 -12.23 -18.78
C LEU A 267 -4.12 -11.57 -19.24
N ASN A 268 -5.25 -12.25 -19.06
CA ASN A 268 -6.58 -11.70 -19.35
C ASN A 268 -6.87 -10.43 -18.52
N GLN A 269 -6.51 -10.42 -17.24
CA GLN A 269 -6.65 -9.24 -16.37
C GLN A 269 -5.80 -8.05 -16.84
N LEU A 270 -4.71 -8.31 -17.57
CA LEU A 270 -3.86 -7.29 -18.16
C LEU A 270 -4.33 -6.82 -19.54
N GLY A 271 -5.42 -7.41 -20.06
CA GLY A 271 -6.03 -7.06 -21.35
C GLY A 271 -5.47 -7.83 -22.53
N PHE A 272 -4.86 -9.01 -22.33
CA PHE A 272 -4.51 -9.91 -23.44
C PHE A 272 -5.69 -10.83 -23.78
N ILE A 273 -5.87 -11.10 -25.08
CA ILE A 273 -6.68 -12.22 -25.53
C ILE A 273 -5.89 -13.49 -25.26
N THR A 274 -6.53 -14.52 -24.70
CA THR A 274 -5.87 -15.82 -24.53
C THR A 274 -6.65 -16.92 -25.23
N LEU A 275 -5.90 -17.80 -25.89
CA LEU A 275 -6.41 -19.03 -26.49
C LEU A 275 -5.74 -20.22 -25.83
N LEU A 276 -6.50 -21.01 -25.06
CA LEU A 276 -6.08 -22.32 -24.57
C LEU A 276 -6.77 -23.38 -25.42
N PHE A 277 -6.01 -24.25 -26.08
CA PHE A 277 -6.58 -25.28 -26.94
C PHE A 277 -5.79 -26.57 -26.85
N ASP A 278 -6.41 -27.66 -27.31
CA ASP A 278 -5.75 -28.95 -27.36
C ASP A 278 -4.92 -29.09 -28.63
N LEU A 279 -3.61 -29.31 -28.48
CA LEU A 279 -2.69 -29.52 -29.60
C LEU A 279 -2.94 -30.84 -30.35
N LEU A 280 -3.66 -31.78 -29.75
CA LEU A 280 -3.97 -33.08 -30.33
C LEU A 280 -5.46 -33.34 -30.19
N THR A 281 -6.03 -34.10 -31.12
CA THR A 281 -7.38 -34.67 -30.97
C THR A 281 -7.40 -35.71 -29.83
N LEU A 282 -8.59 -36.11 -29.39
CA LEU A 282 -8.73 -37.12 -28.34
C LEU A 282 -8.07 -38.44 -28.79
N GLU A 283 -8.31 -38.87 -30.03
CA GLU A 283 -7.75 -40.09 -30.61
C GLU A 283 -6.22 -40.03 -30.73
N GLU A 284 -5.66 -38.88 -31.14
CA GLU A 284 -4.20 -38.71 -31.23
C GLU A 284 -3.52 -38.71 -29.87
N SER A 285 -4.21 -38.20 -28.84
CA SER A 285 -3.67 -38.10 -27.47
C SER A 285 -3.51 -39.46 -26.78
N GLU A 286 -4.22 -40.50 -27.24
CA GLU A 286 -4.07 -41.88 -26.75
C GLU A 286 -2.72 -42.49 -27.13
N GLN A 287 -2.14 -42.03 -28.24
CA GLN A 287 -0.82 -42.47 -28.69
C GLN A 287 0.27 -41.61 -28.04
N ARG A 288 0.95 -42.18 -27.05
CA ARG A 288 1.97 -41.48 -26.25
C ARG A 288 3.11 -40.86 -27.07
N GLU A 289 3.40 -41.40 -28.25
CA GLU A 289 4.43 -40.89 -29.17
C GLU A 289 4.08 -39.50 -29.74
N ASN A 290 2.79 -39.25 -30.02
CA ASN A 290 2.32 -37.99 -30.60
C ASN A 290 2.53 -36.79 -29.66
N VAL A 291 2.46 -37.06 -28.36
CA VAL A 291 2.61 -36.06 -27.30
C VAL A 291 4.05 -35.50 -27.21
N PHE A 292 5.04 -36.20 -27.80
CA PHE A 292 6.43 -35.78 -27.91
C PHE A 292 6.85 -35.44 -29.36
N ASN A 293 5.92 -35.53 -30.32
CA ASN A 293 6.18 -35.25 -31.73
C ASN A 293 6.15 -33.74 -31.99
N ILE A 294 7.30 -33.07 -31.83
CA ILE A 294 7.42 -31.61 -31.98
C ILE A 294 6.95 -31.11 -33.35
N PRO A 295 7.29 -31.75 -34.49
CA PRO A 295 6.72 -31.39 -35.79
C PRO A 295 5.19 -31.35 -35.80
N LEU A 296 4.53 -32.42 -35.32
CA LEU A 296 3.07 -32.48 -35.23
C LEU A 296 2.50 -31.36 -34.34
N LEU A 297 3.05 -31.17 -33.15
CA LEU A 297 2.59 -30.13 -32.22
C LEU A 297 2.78 -28.72 -32.79
N SER A 298 3.86 -28.47 -33.54
CA SER A 298 4.11 -27.19 -34.19
C SER A 298 3.12 -26.92 -35.33
N GLU A 299 2.79 -27.95 -36.13
CA GLU A 299 1.77 -27.84 -37.18
C GLU A 299 0.41 -27.45 -36.57
N ARG A 300 0.04 -28.09 -35.46
CA ARG A 300 -1.21 -27.83 -34.73
C ARG A 300 -1.28 -26.42 -34.17
N LEU A 301 -0.17 -25.91 -33.65
CA LEU A 301 -0.08 -24.52 -33.18
C LEU A 301 -0.19 -23.51 -34.33
N LEU A 302 0.43 -23.79 -35.48
CA LEU A 302 0.28 -22.97 -36.68
C LEU A 302 -1.15 -23.00 -37.23
N MET A 303 -1.86 -24.13 -37.15
CA MET A 303 -3.29 -24.22 -37.51
C MET A 303 -4.13 -23.29 -36.62
N ALA A 304 -3.96 -23.35 -35.30
CA ALA A 304 -4.65 -22.46 -34.36
C ALA A 304 -4.30 -20.98 -34.58
N THR A 305 -3.04 -20.70 -34.90
CA THR A 305 -2.56 -19.35 -35.24
C THR A 305 -3.24 -18.81 -36.49
N ASN A 306 -3.34 -19.63 -37.54
CA ASN A 306 -4.02 -19.25 -38.79
C ASN A 306 -5.54 -19.08 -38.57
N TRP A 307 -6.15 -19.91 -37.73
CA TRP A 307 -7.55 -19.75 -37.33
C TRP A 307 -7.80 -18.41 -36.65
N ILE A 308 -6.96 -18.03 -35.67
CA ILE A 308 -6.99 -16.71 -35.01
C ILE A 308 -6.84 -15.57 -36.02
N LYS A 309 -5.88 -15.66 -36.94
CA LYS A 309 -5.64 -14.62 -37.97
C LYS A 309 -6.80 -14.42 -38.94
N ASN A 310 -7.61 -15.45 -39.14
CA ASN A 310 -8.79 -15.40 -40.01
C ASN A 310 -10.06 -14.91 -39.29
N ASN A 311 -10.02 -14.72 -37.97
CA ASN A 311 -11.14 -14.19 -37.20
C ASN A 311 -11.18 -12.66 -37.28
N ALA A 312 -12.20 -12.13 -37.98
CA ALA A 312 -12.28 -10.73 -38.41
C ALA A 312 -12.21 -9.69 -37.26
N ASN A 313 -12.60 -10.06 -36.03
CA ASN A 313 -12.65 -9.15 -34.89
C ASN A 313 -11.30 -8.94 -34.17
N ILE A 314 -10.29 -9.79 -34.43
CA ILE A 314 -9.01 -9.80 -33.69
C ILE A 314 -7.77 -9.82 -34.59
N LYS A 315 -7.95 -9.73 -35.91
CA LYS A 315 -6.91 -9.90 -36.95
C LYS A 315 -5.73 -8.92 -36.91
N THR A 316 -5.88 -7.77 -36.27
CA THR A 316 -4.85 -6.69 -36.28
C THR A 316 -3.93 -6.70 -35.07
N LEU A 317 -4.12 -7.61 -34.12
CA LEU A 317 -3.35 -7.63 -32.87
C LEU A 317 -2.08 -8.49 -33.00
N PRO A 318 -0.97 -8.08 -32.38
CA PRO A 318 0.26 -8.86 -32.34
C PRO A 318 0.05 -10.17 -31.58
N ILE A 319 0.64 -11.26 -32.08
CA ILE A 319 0.46 -12.62 -31.57
C ILE A 319 1.73 -13.07 -30.84
N GLY A 320 1.58 -13.56 -29.63
CA GLY A 320 2.63 -14.22 -28.87
C GLY A 320 2.27 -15.68 -28.55
N PHE A 321 3.30 -16.50 -28.32
CA PHE A 321 3.13 -17.87 -27.84
C PHE A 321 3.57 -18.03 -26.40
N PHE A 322 2.78 -18.79 -25.63
CA PHE A 322 3.17 -19.29 -24.33
C PHE A 322 3.28 -20.81 -24.39
N GLY A 323 4.51 -21.33 -24.38
CA GLY A 323 4.80 -22.75 -24.44
C GLY A 323 5.23 -23.31 -23.08
N ALA A 324 4.68 -24.45 -22.70
CA ALA A 324 5.04 -25.16 -21.48
C ALA A 324 5.64 -26.54 -21.79
N SER A 325 6.75 -26.90 -21.12
CA SER A 325 7.42 -28.20 -21.31
C SER A 325 7.71 -28.50 -22.81
N THR A 326 7.20 -29.60 -23.39
CA THR A 326 7.35 -29.91 -24.83
C THR A 326 6.64 -28.91 -25.74
N GLY A 327 5.55 -28.28 -25.28
CA GLY A 327 4.86 -27.21 -26.00
C GLY A 327 5.73 -25.97 -26.24
N ALA A 328 6.78 -25.78 -25.43
CA ALA A 328 7.76 -24.72 -25.67
C ALA A 328 8.62 -24.97 -26.92
N ALA A 329 9.00 -26.22 -27.20
CA ALA A 329 9.69 -26.57 -28.44
C ALA A 329 8.77 -26.36 -29.65
N ALA A 330 7.50 -26.77 -29.55
CA ALA A 330 6.50 -26.54 -30.59
C ALA A 330 6.28 -25.05 -30.87
N ALA A 331 6.23 -24.22 -29.83
CA ALA A 331 6.13 -22.76 -29.94
C ALA A 331 7.34 -22.15 -30.67
N LEU A 332 8.55 -22.61 -30.38
CA LEU A 332 9.78 -22.13 -31.03
C LEU A 332 9.85 -22.54 -32.50
N VAL A 333 9.55 -23.80 -32.82
CA VAL A 333 9.48 -24.27 -34.21
C VAL A 333 8.42 -23.48 -34.99
N SER A 334 7.26 -23.24 -34.40
CA SER A 334 6.20 -22.44 -35.03
C SER A 334 6.61 -20.99 -35.25
N ALA A 335 7.29 -20.36 -34.29
CA ALA A 335 7.78 -18.99 -34.40
C ALA A 335 8.94 -18.82 -35.40
N ALA A 336 9.71 -19.89 -35.66
CA ALA A 336 10.71 -19.90 -36.73
C ALA A 336 10.03 -19.89 -38.11
N GLN A 337 8.94 -20.64 -38.27
CA GLN A 337 8.21 -20.80 -39.53
C GLN A 337 7.27 -19.62 -39.83
N ASP A 338 6.71 -18.99 -38.80
CA ASP A 338 5.79 -17.86 -38.93
C ASP A 338 6.39 -16.56 -38.40
N LYS A 339 6.88 -15.73 -39.31
CA LYS A 339 7.53 -14.44 -38.99
C LYS A 339 6.59 -13.37 -38.44
N SER A 340 5.28 -13.61 -38.41
CA SER A 340 4.32 -12.68 -37.81
C SER A 340 4.15 -12.85 -36.30
N ILE A 341 4.79 -13.86 -35.71
CA ILE A 341 4.81 -14.04 -34.26
C ILE A 341 5.74 -13.01 -33.64
N SER A 342 5.20 -12.25 -32.69
CA SER A 342 5.86 -11.09 -32.10
C SER A 342 6.63 -11.43 -30.83
N ALA A 343 6.31 -12.53 -30.14
CA ALA A 343 7.00 -12.96 -28.92
C ALA A 343 6.77 -14.43 -28.57
N VAL A 344 7.74 -15.05 -27.89
CA VAL A 344 7.60 -16.39 -27.30
C VAL A 344 7.98 -16.35 -25.81
N VAL A 345 7.22 -17.04 -24.97
CA VAL A 345 7.58 -17.37 -23.59
C VAL A 345 7.59 -18.90 -23.44
N SER A 346 8.70 -19.43 -22.93
CA SER A 346 8.90 -20.85 -22.65
C SER A 346 8.98 -21.07 -21.14
N ARG A 347 8.04 -21.81 -20.56
CA ARG A 347 8.01 -22.13 -19.11
C ARG A 347 8.42 -23.58 -18.86
N GLY A 348 9.56 -23.77 -18.19
CA GLY A 348 10.12 -25.09 -17.89
C GLY A 348 10.28 -25.93 -19.16
N GLY A 349 10.50 -25.26 -20.29
CA GLY A 349 10.46 -25.86 -21.62
C GLY A 349 11.70 -26.67 -21.94
N ARG A 350 11.59 -27.49 -22.98
CA ARG A 350 12.70 -28.23 -23.60
C ARG A 350 13.05 -27.61 -24.96
N PRO A 351 13.56 -26.36 -25.00
CA PRO A 351 13.78 -25.63 -26.25
C PRO A 351 14.78 -26.31 -27.18
N GLU A 352 15.69 -27.13 -26.66
CA GLU A 352 16.65 -27.88 -27.46
C GLU A 352 15.99 -28.89 -28.42
N LEU A 353 14.75 -29.32 -28.13
CA LEU A 353 13.98 -30.18 -29.03
C LEU A 353 13.54 -29.45 -30.31
N ALA A 354 13.65 -28.11 -30.37
CA ALA A 354 13.46 -27.36 -31.60
C ALA A 354 14.65 -27.47 -32.57
N GLY A 355 15.80 -27.99 -32.13
CA GLY A 355 16.96 -28.25 -32.99
C GLY A 355 17.42 -27.02 -33.78
N GLU A 356 17.64 -27.20 -35.09
CA GLU A 356 18.13 -26.16 -36.01
C GLU A 356 17.17 -24.97 -36.14
N TYR A 357 15.88 -25.13 -35.83
CA TYR A 357 14.91 -24.03 -35.88
C TYR A 357 15.20 -22.93 -34.85
N LEU A 358 15.98 -23.20 -33.80
CA LEU A 358 16.35 -22.18 -32.80
C LEU A 358 17.05 -20.97 -33.44
N ASP A 359 17.92 -21.21 -34.43
CA ASP A 359 18.66 -20.16 -35.13
C ASP A 359 17.76 -19.33 -36.08
N GLU A 360 16.58 -19.86 -36.42
CA GLU A 360 15.61 -19.24 -37.32
C GLU A 360 14.58 -18.37 -36.59
N VAL A 361 14.41 -18.52 -35.26
CA VAL A 361 13.48 -17.72 -34.45
C VAL A 361 13.91 -16.24 -34.44
N ASN A 362 13.06 -15.36 -34.97
CA ASN A 362 13.35 -13.93 -35.09
C ASN A 362 12.71 -13.08 -33.99
N CYS A 363 11.69 -13.59 -33.32
CA CYS A 363 10.98 -12.86 -32.29
C CYS A 363 11.68 -12.94 -30.91
N PRO A 364 11.55 -11.90 -30.07
CA PRO A 364 12.00 -11.96 -28.68
C PRO A 364 11.45 -13.17 -27.93
N THR A 365 12.35 -13.98 -27.36
CA THR A 365 12.02 -15.20 -26.63
C THR A 365 12.45 -15.13 -25.16
N LEU A 366 11.53 -15.38 -24.23
CA LEU A 366 11.82 -15.52 -22.80
C LEU A 366 11.82 -16.99 -22.40
N LEU A 367 12.90 -17.45 -21.76
CA LEU A 367 13.05 -18.80 -21.22
C LEU A 367 12.98 -18.75 -19.69
N ILE A 368 11.90 -19.25 -19.09
CA ILE A 368 11.68 -19.28 -17.65
C ILE A 368 11.95 -20.69 -17.12
N VAL A 369 12.87 -20.83 -16.17
CA VAL A 369 13.27 -22.13 -15.61
C VAL A 369 13.27 -22.11 -14.09
N GLY A 370 12.84 -23.21 -13.46
CA GLY A 370 12.91 -23.36 -12.01
C GLY A 370 14.34 -23.59 -11.54
N GLY A 371 14.77 -22.89 -10.49
CA GLY A 371 16.15 -22.96 -9.97
C GLY A 371 16.55 -24.33 -9.41
N GLN A 372 15.60 -25.19 -9.08
CA GLN A 372 15.86 -26.58 -8.68
C GLN A 372 16.00 -27.53 -9.89
N ASP A 373 15.49 -27.16 -11.06
CA ASP A 373 15.56 -27.95 -12.28
C ASP A 373 16.86 -27.67 -13.06
N ARG A 374 17.97 -28.11 -12.46
CA ARG A 374 19.33 -27.84 -12.97
C ARG A 374 19.55 -28.39 -14.38
N ASN A 375 18.91 -29.50 -14.73
CA ASN A 375 19.03 -30.12 -16.05
C ASN A 375 18.35 -29.26 -17.11
N VAL A 376 17.09 -28.86 -16.90
CA VAL A 376 16.38 -27.99 -17.84
C VAL A 376 17.01 -26.60 -17.90
N LEU A 377 17.57 -26.11 -16.79
CA LEU A 377 18.29 -24.84 -16.78
C LEU A 377 19.50 -24.85 -17.72
N LEU A 378 20.31 -25.91 -17.68
CA LEU A 378 21.46 -26.05 -18.58
C LEU A 378 21.00 -26.08 -20.05
N LEU A 379 19.94 -26.83 -20.36
CA LEU A 379 19.40 -26.93 -21.72
C LEU A 379 18.86 -25.60 -22.23
N ASN A 380 18.18 -24.82 -21.38
CA ASN A 380 17.69 -23.48 -21.75
C ASN A 380 18.84 -22.48 -21.92
N GLN A 381 19.90 -22.58 -21.11
CA GLN A 381 21.11 -21.77 -21.29
C GLN A 381 21.83 -22.10 -22.60
N GLN A 382 21.85 -23.37 -23.02
CA GLN A 382 22.39 -23.77 -24.31
C GLN A 382 21.54 -23.23 -25.47
N ALA A 383 20.22 -23.42 -25.41
CA ALA A 383 19.30 -22.92 -26.44
C ALA A 383 19.34 -21.39 -26.58
N LYS A 384 19.57 -20.65 -25.49
CA LYS A 384 19.78 -19.20 -25.50
C LYS A 384 20.86 -18.77 -26.51
N ASN A 385 21.91 -19.56 -26.69
CA ASN A 385 23.04 -19.22 -27.57
C ASN A 385 22.69 -19.30 -29.06
N HIS A 386 21.63 -20.04 -29.42
CA HIS A 386 21.11 -20.14 -30.79
C HIS A 386 20.03 -19.08 -31.08
N LEU A 387 19.31 -18.62 -30.05
CA LEU A 387 18.24 -17.64 -30.20
C LEU A 387 18.80 -16.21 -30.34
N LYS A 388 18.42 -15.51 -31.42
CA LYS A 388 18.88 -14.15 -31.73
C LYS A 388 18.55 -13.10 -30.66
N GLN A 389 17.36 -13.19 -30.08
CA GLN A 389 16.88 -12.26 -29.05
C GLN A 389 16.25 -13.05 -27.91
N SER A 390 17.04 -13.36 -26.89
CA SER A 390 16.57 -14.21 -25.79
C SER A 390 17.03 -13.77 -24.40
N GLU A 391 16.18 -14.05 -23.42
CA GLU A 391 16.46 -13.87 -22.00
C GLU A 391 16.17 -15.17 -21.25
N VAL A 392 17.00 -15.52 -20.26
CA VAL A 392 16.77 -16.67 -19.38
C VAL A 392 16.53 -16.14 -17.98
N VAL A 393 15.37 -16.45 -17.42
CA VAL A 393 14.99 -16.11 -16.05
C VAL A 393 14.93 -17.38 -15.23
N VAL A 394 15.60 -17.35 -14.08
CA VAL A 394 15.64 -18.47 -13.13
C VAL A 394 14.80 -18.12 -11.92
N ILE A 395 13.74 -18.89 -11.66
CA ILE A 395 12.87 -18.70 -10.50
C ILE A 395 13.47 -19.42 -9.29
N PRO A 396 13.95 -18.72 -8.25
CA PRO A 396 14.61 -19.34 -7.11
C PRO A 396 13.66 -20.29 -6.38
N GLY A 397 14.15 -21.48 -6.04
CA GLY A 397 13.39 -22.46 -5.27
C GLY A 397 12.29 -23.20 -6.04
N ALA A 398 12.04 -22.89 -7.31
CA ALA A 398 11.05 -23.59 -8.13
C ALA A 398 11.58 -24.92 -8.70
N SER A 399 10.75 -25.96 -8.69
CA SER A 399 10.96 -27.21 -9.43
C SER A 399 10.41 -27.12 -10.87
N HIS A 400 10.43 -28.24 -11.62
CA HIS A 400 10.04 -28.30 -13.03
C HIS A 400 8.63 -27.74 -13.30
N LEU A 401 7.68 -27.96 -12.38
CA LEU A 401 6.28 -27.58 -12.55
C LEU A 401 5.89 -26.26 -11.85
N PHE A 402 6.82 -25.63 -11.12
CA PHE A 402 6.60 -24.38 -10.38
C PHE A 402 5.45 -24.47 -9.37
N GLU A 403 5.33 -25.59 -8.66
CA GLU A 403 4.24 -25.85 -7.69
C GLU A 403 4.51 -25.26 -6.31
N GLU A 404 5.74 -24.81 -6.05
CA GLU A 404 6.12 -24.18 -4.80
C GLU A 404 5.40 -22.83 -4.61
N LYS A 405 5.19 -22.44 -3.35
CA LYS A 405 4.43 -21.22 -3.02
C LYS A 405 5.09 -19.99 -3.67
N GLY A 406 4.34 -19.26 -4.47
CA GLY A 406 4.78 -18.01 -5.12
C GLY A 406 5.64 -18.19 -6.38
N THR A 407 5.93 -19.42 -6.82
CA THR A 407 6.76 -19.62 -8.02
C THR A 407 5.98 -19.46 -9.32
N LEU A 408 4.72 -19.90 -9.36
CA LEU A 408 3.86 -19.66 -10.52
C LEU A 408 3.48 -18.18 -10.67
N ASP A 409 3.42 -17.42 -9.57
CA ASP A 409 3.21 -15.97 -9.58
C ASP A 409 4.36 -15.24 -10.26
N GLN A 410 5.60 -15.66 -9.98
CA GLN A 410 6.79 -15.14 -10.68
C GLN A 410 6.79 -15.51 -12.16
N VAL A 411 6.31 -16.71 -12.54
CA VAL A 411 6.11 -17.05 -13.97
C VAL A 411 5.13 -16.06 -14.60
N VAL A 412 4.00 -15.79 -13.95
CA VAL A 412 3.00 -14.84 -14.42
C VAL A 412 3.60 -13.45 -14.60
N GLU A 413 4.30 -12.93 -13.60
CA GLU A 413 4.92 -11.60 -13.62
C GLU A 413 5.88 -11.46 -14.79
N HIS A 414 6.85 -12.38 -14.93
CA HIS A 414 7.82 -12.33 -16.01
C HIS A 414 7.19 -12.51 -17.40
N SER A 415 6.16 -13.35 -17.52
CA SER A 415 5.46 -13.57 -18.79
C SER A 415 4.64 -12.33 -19.20
N ALA A 416 3.94 -11.73 -18.23
CA ALA A 416 3.17 -10.51 -18.41
C ALA A 416 4.06 -9.35 -18.85
N ASP A 417 5.17 -9.13 -18.14
CA ASP A 417 6.14 -8.09 -18.47
C ASP A 417 6.73 -8.31 -19.87
N TRP A 418 7.04 -9.56 -20.21
CA TRP A 418 7.55 -9.89 -21.54
C TRP A 418 6.55 -9.54 -22.63
N PHE A 419 5.30 -10.00 -22.52
CA PHE A 419 4.27 -9.73 -23.52
C PHE A 419 3.89 -8.24 -23.57
N LEU A 420 3.83 -7.54 -22.43
CA LEU A 420 3.63 -6.09 -22.41
C LEU A 420 4.76 -5.35 -23.13
N LYS A 421 6.01 -5.75 -22.91
CA LYS A 421 7.19 -5.14 -23.55
C LYS A 421 7.25 -5.42 -25.06
N THR A 422 6.86 -6.62 -25.49
CA THR A 422 7.10 -7.12 -26.86
C THR A 422 5.88 -6.92 -27.77
N LEU A 423 4.68 -7.26 -27.29
CA LEU A 423 3.44 -7.10 -28.06
C LEU A 423 3.00 -5.63 -28.12
N ALA A 424 3.22 -4.83 -27.06
CA ALA A 424 2.93 -3.39 -27.12
C ALA A 424 4.00 -2.57 -27.88
N LYS A 425 5.15 -3.19 -28.22
CA LYS A 425 6.15 -2.55 -29.08
C LYS A 425 5.64 -2.47 -30.51
N GLU A 426 5.03 -3.52 -31.06
CA GLU A 426 4.54 -3.52 -32.45
C GLU A 426 3.34 -2.61 -32.68
N SER A 427 2.46 -2.43 -31.70
CA SER A 427 1.40 -1.41 -31.76
C SER A 427 1.95 0.02 -31.75
N ASN A 428 3.21 0.22 -31.33
CA ASN A 428 3.87 1.52 -31.15
C ASN A 428 5.05 1.77 -32.12
N ILE A 429 5.35 0.87 -33.07
CA ILE A 429 6.43 1.08 -34.07
C ILE A 429 6.15 2.26 -35.04
N ARG A 430 5.00 2.94 -34.93
CA ARG A 430 4.74 4.20 -35.63
C ARG A 430 5.22 5.48 -34.92
N ASN A 431 5.74 5.47 -33.69
CA ASN A 431 6.29 6.68 -33.06
C ASN A 431 7.54 6.41 -32.19
N SER A 432 8.45 7.38 -32.16
CA SER A 432 9.87 7.35 -31.77
C SER A 432 10.23 6.93 -30.32
N LYS A 433 11.53 6.69 -30.08
CA LYS A 433 12.14 6.10 -28.86
C LYS A 433 11.80 6.86 -27.54
N PRO A 434 11.36 6.18 -26.46
CA PRO A 434 10.91 6.82 -25.19
C PRO A 434 11.96 7.61 -24.38
N VAL A 435 13.27 7.34 -24.57
CA VAL A 435 14.34 7.88 -23.72
C VAL A 435 14.71 9.32 -24.09
N GLU A 436 14.74 9.64 -25.39
CA GLU A 436 15.03 10.99 -25.89
C GLU A 436 13.87 11.95 -25.56
N HIS A 437 12.65 11.43 -25.56
CA HIS A 437 11.45 12.23 -25.31
C HIS A 437 11.41 12.84 -23.90
N LEU A 438 11.68 12.05 -22.85
CA LEU A 438 11.57 12.54 -21.47
C LEU A 438 12.63 13.60 -21.12
N VAL A 439 13.86 13.45 -21.64
CA VAL A 439 14.93 14.45 -21.47
C VAL A 439 14.53 15.77 -22.12
N GLU A 440 14.00 15.73 -23.35
CA GLU A 440 13.58 16.95 -24.04
C GLU A 440 12.37 17.62 -23.37
N VAL A 441 11.43 16.83 -22.85
CA VAL A 441 10.30 17.32 -22.05
C VAL A 441 10.79 18.05 -20.80
N ILE A 442 11.63 17.42 -19.98
CA ILE A 442 12.17 18.02 -18.75
C ILE A 442 12.94 19.30 -19.08
N LYS A 443 13.80 19.26 -20.09
CA LYS A 443 14.54 20.42 -20.58
C LYS A 443 13.64 21.59 -20.97
N THR A 444 12.51 21.32 -21.61
CA THR A 444 11.55 22.35 -22.04
C THR A 444 10.83 23.00 -20.85
N LEU A 445 10.55 22.21 -19.81
CA LEU A 445 9.85 22.68 -18.60
C LEU A 445 10.79 23.28 -17.54
N ALA A 446 12.09 23.03 -17.65
CA ALA A 446 13.07 23.39 -16.64
C ALA A 446 13.30 24.90 -16.54
N THR A 447 13.19 25.42 -15.32
CA THR A 447 13.55 26.79 -14.97
C THR A 447 14.77 26.79 -14.03
N PRO A 448 15.96 27.23 -14.49
CA PRO A 448 17.18 27.28 -13.67
C PRO A 448 17.03 28.16 -12.42
N ILE A 449 17.50 27.66 -11.28
CA ILE A 449 17.56 28.40 -10.01
C ILE A 449 18.91 29.09 -9.92
N LYS A 450 18.95 30.40 -10.20
CA LYS A 450 20.18 31.22 -10.18
C LYS A 450 20.21 32.22 -9.05
N ASP A 451 19.04 32.75 -8.71
CA ASP A 451 18.82 33.77 -7.70
C ASP A 451 17.38 33.69 -7.18
N GLU A 452 17.02 34.52 -6.19
CA GLU A 452 15.68 34.54 -5.64
C GLU A 452 14.59 34.85 -6.68
N LYS A 453 14.89 35.65 -7.73
CA LYS A 453 13.90 36.05 -8.75
C LYS A 453 13.51 34.87 -9.63
N SER A 454 14.42 33.93 -9.86
CA SER A 454 14.14 32.72 -10.64
C SER A 454 13.04 31.84 -10.02
N LEU A 455 12.81 31.95 -8.71
CA LEU A 455 11.75 31.22 -7.99
C LEU A 455 10.37 31.88 -8.09
N ASN A 456 10.24 33.08 -8.66
CA ASN A 456 8.97 33.83 -8.63
C ASN A 456 7.78 33.05 -9.23
N SER A 457 7.97 32.36 -10.36
CA SER A 457 6.90 31.57 -10.99
C SER A 457 6.47 30.39 -10.12
N LEU A 458 7.44 29.68 -9.53
CA LEU A 458 7.16 28.64 -8.54
C LEU A 458 6.40 29.20 -7.33
N LEU A 459 6.88 30.30 -6.74
CA LEU A 459 6.27 30.90 -5.56
C LEU A 459 4.85 31.38 -5.82
N GLU A 460 4.59 31.98 -6.97
CA GLU A 460 3.25 32.38 -7.40
C GLU A 460 2.32 31.15 -7.50
N ARG A 461 2.77 30.08 -8.18
CA ARG A 461 2.01 28.83 -8.28
C ARG A 461 1.70 28.21 -6.91
N LEU A 462 2.68 28.18 -6.00
CA LEU A 462 2.51 27.63 -4.65
C LEU A 462 1.60 28.49 -3.77
N SER A 463 1.58 29.81 -3.98
CA SER A 463 0.82 30.75 -3.15
C SER A 463 -0.71 30.60 -3.24
N HIS A 464 -1.19 29.97 -4.32
CA HIS A 464 -2.60 29.68 -4.53
C HIS A 464 -3.13 28.56 -3.64
N SER A 465 -2.25 27.71 -3.11
CA SER A 465 -2.63 26.61 -2.22
C SER A 465 -2.63 27.07 -0.77
N ARG A 466 -3.52 26.47 0.04
CA ARG A 466 -3.58 26.69 1.48
C ARG A 466 -2.42 26.01 2.19
N VAL A 467 -2.06 24.80 1.75
CA VAL A 467 -0.96 24.02 2.29
C VAL A 467 0.08 23.77 1.21
N VAL A 468 1.34 24.12 1.48
CA VAL A 468 2.47 23.86 0.61
C VAL A 468 3.41 22.88 1.29
N MET A 469 3.60 21.70 0.71
CA MET A 469 4.46 20.67 1.25
C MET A 469 5.75 20.57 0.45
N LEU A 470 6.90 20.75 1.12
CA LEU A 470 8.23 20.74 0.54
C LEU A 470 8.97 19.46 0.96
N GLY A 471 9.19 18.58 -0.02
CA GLY A 471 9.89 17.32 0.15
C GLY A 471 11.40 17.45 0.26
N GLU A 472 12.05 16.30 0.44
CA GLU A 472 13.49 16.12 0.23
C GLU A 472 13.76 14.66 -0.15
N ALA A 473 14.74 14.42 -1.03
CA ALA A 473 15.16 13.06 -1.39
C ALA A 473 16.17 12.46 -0.42
N THR A 474 16.78 13.31 0.42
CA THR A 474 17.67 12.91 1.50
C THR A 474 17.46 13.85 2.69
N HIS A 475 17.59 13.37 3.93
CA HIS A 475 17.53 14.26 5.10
C HIS A 475 18.83 15.05 5.33
N GLY A 476 19.94 14.66 4.69
CA GLY A 476 21.29 15.09 5.04
C GLY A 476 22.01 15.91 3.98
N SER A 477 21.28 16.51 3.04
CA SER A 477 21.85 17.35 1.96
C SER A 477 21.62 18.83 2.23
N GLU A 478 22.69 19.62 2.26
CA GLU A 478 22.65 21.06 2.59
C GLU A 478 21.76 21.87 1.64
N GLU A 479 21.82 21.57 0.33
CA GLU A 479 21.12 22.33 -0.70
C GLU A 479 19.59 22.18 -0.61
N PHE A 480 19.07 21.05 -0.13
CA PHE A 480 17.63 20.86 0.09
C PHE A 480 17.11 21.78 1.20
N TYR A 481 17.85 21.92 2.30
CA TYR A 481 17.48 22.87 3.36
C TYR A 481 17.55 24.30 2.87
N GLU A 482 18.56 24.65 2.07
CA GLU A 482 18.72 26.02 1.57
C GLU A 482 17.57 26.43 0.64
N VAL A 483 17.20 25.57 -0.32
CA VAL A 483 16.08 25.87 -1.23
C VAL A 483 14.74 25.89 -0.49
N ARG A 484 14.48 24.92 0.41
CA ARG A 484 13.25 24.92 1.23
C ARG A 484 13.15 26.17 2.10
N LYS A 485 14.26 26.59 2.71
CA LYS A 485 14.35 27.83 3.51
C LYS A 485 14.00 29.04 2.67
N LEU A 486 14.61 29.20 1.49
CA LEU A 486 14.34 30.32 0.59
C LEU A 486 12.87 30.37 0.15
N ILE A 487 12.30 29.23 -0.27
CA ILE A 487 10.89 29.14 -0.64
C ILE A 487 10.00 29.56 0.54
N SER A 488 10.28 29.02 1.73
CA SER A 488 9.45 29.26 2.92
C SER A 488 9.50 30.71 3.38
N MET A 489 10.69 31.32 3.42
CA MET A 489 10.85 32.73 3.76
C MET A 489 10.03 33.63 2.83
N LYS A 490 10.03 33.35 1.51
CA LYS A 490 9.27 34.15 0.53
C LYS A 490 7.77 33.90 0.59
N LEU A 491 7.32 32.68 0.85
CA LEU A 491 5.90 32.38 1.07
C LEU A 491 5.36 33.12 2.29
N ILE A 492 6.12 33.16 3.39
CA ILE A 492 5.78 33.94 4.59
C ILE A 492 5.79 35.44 4.27
N GLU A 493 6.90 35.96 3.76
CA GLU A 493 7.11 37.42 3.55
C GLU A 493 6.14 38.04 2.53
N LYS A 494 5.85 37.33 1.44
CA LYS A 494 5.09 37.89 0.30
C LYS A 494 3.65 37.41 0.22
N TYR A 495 3.35 36.21 0.72
CA TYR A 495 2.05 35.56 0.53
C TYR A 495 1.32 35.21 1.83
N GLY A 496 1.87 35.61 2.98
CA GLY A 496 1.20 35.52 4.28
C GLY A 496 0.96 34.09 4.75
N PHE A 497 1.95 33.22 4.61
CA PHE A 497 1.91 31.89 5.26
C PHE A 497 2.19 32.02 6.75
N ASP A 498 1.36 31.39 7.57
CA ASP A 498 1.33 31.62 9.02
C ASP A 498 2.38 30.78 9.76
N PHE A 499 2.67 29.56 9.30
CA PHE A 499 3.64 28.72 9.99
C PHE A 499 4.35 27.71 9.10
N ILE A 500 5.49 27.25 9.61
CA ILE A 500 6.22 26.09 9.10
C ILE A 500 6.01 24.93 10.08
N ALA A 501 5.57 23.79 9.57
CA ALA A 501 5.48 22.55 10.31
C ALA A 501 6.46 21.52 9.72
N VAL A 502 7.13 20.74 10.56
CA VAL A 502 8.19 19.83 10.12
C VAL A 502 7.97 18.40 10.62
N GLU A 503 8.52 17.42 9.89
CA GLU A 503 8.66 16.02 10.33
C GLU A 503 9.63 15.92 11.51
N GLY A 504 9.23 16.46 12.65
CA GLY A 504 10.03 16.52 13.86
C GLY A 504 9.16 16.57 15.10
N ASP A 505 9.80 16.39 16.25
CA ASP A 505 9.09 16.29 17.53
C ASP A 505 8.43 17.60 17.92
N TRP A 506 7.20 17.50 18.39
CA TRP A 506 6.44 18.65 18.87
C TRP A 506 7.14 19.40 20.02
N PRO A 507 7.53 18.77 21.16
CA PRO A 507 8.14 19.50 22.29
C PRO A 507 9.34 20.34 21.87
N THR A 508 10.23 19.74 21.07
CA THR A 508 11.49 20.37 20.69
C THR A 508 11.28 21.51 19.69
N CYS A 509 10.41 21.32 18.70
CA CYS A 509 10.03 22.39 17.77
C CYS A 509 9.24 23.51 18.47
N TYR A 510 8.38 23.17 19.43
CA TYR A 510 7.60 24.16 20.16
C TYR A 510 8.47 25.05 21.08
N ARG A 511 9.62 24.56 21.57
CA ARG A 511 10.63 25.43 22.21
C ARG A 511 11.21 26.46 21.24
N LEU A 512 11.50 26.08 20.00
CA LEU A 512 11.91 27.02 18.96
C LEU A 512 10.78 28.02 18.64
N ASN A 513 9.53 27.57 18.65
CA ASN A 513 8.37 28.45 18.51
C ASN A 513 8.30 29.50 19.64
N LYS A 514 8.55 29.10 20.90
CA LYS A 514 8.62 30.04 22.03
C LYS A 514 9.73 31.08 21.83
N PHE A 515 10.88 30.68 21.29
CA PHE A 515 11.95 31.61 20.93
C PHE A 515 11.53 32.59 19.81
N ILE A 516 10.89 32.08 18.75
CA ILE A 516 10.36 32.90 17.64
C ILE A 516 9.38 33.95 18.17
N GLN A 517 8.48 33.54 19.05
CA GLN A 517 7.44 34.39 19.64
C GLN A 517 7.94 35.28 20.78
N LEU A 518 9.27 35.38 20.99
CA LEU A 518 9.91 36.19 22.05
C LEU A 518 9.50 35.79 23.48
N ARG A 519 9.05 34.54 23.67
CA ARG A 519 8.70 33.95 24.97
C ARG A 519 9.85 33.17 25.60
N ASP A 520 10.90 32.90 24.82
CA ASP A 520 12.18 32.37 25.30
C ASP A 520 13.32 33.28 24.82
N ASN A 521 14.09 33.82 25.78
CA ASN A 521 15.17 34.78 25.51
C ASN A 521 16.56 34.14 25.48
N ARG A 522 16.67 32.81 25.63
CA ARG A 522 17.94 32.08 25.52
C ARG A 522 18.53 32.18 24.12
N ASN A 523 19.79 31.77 23.95
CA ASN A 523 20.39 31.66 22.63
C ASN A 523 19.76 30.49 21.86
N VAL A 524 19.46 30.65 20.58
CA VAL A 524 18.88 29.57 19.75
C VAL A 524 19.77 28.32 19.75
N LYS A 525 21.10 28.49 19.83
CA LYS A 525 22.05 27.36 19.89
C LYS A 525 21.93 26.57 21.17
N ASP A 526 21.60 27.21 22.29
CA ASP A 526 21.39 26.53 23.56
C ASP A 526 20.11 25.68 23.50
N ILE A 527 19.04 26.24 22.90
CA ILE A 527 17.78 25.52 22.65
C ILE A 527 18.01 24.34 21.69
N MET A 528 18.79 24.53 20.62
CA MET A 528 19.17 23.46 19.70
C MET A 528 20.00 22.36 20.38
N GLY A 529 20.76 22.69 21.43
CA GLY A 529 21.48 21.72 22.25
C GLY A 529 20.58 20.76 23.04
N GLU A 530 19.29 21.05 23.13
CA GLU A 530 18.28 20.20 23.79
C GLU A 530 17.68 19.15 22.85
N PHE A 531 18.01 19.16 21.55
CA PHE A 531 17.66 18.11 20.60
C PHE A 531 18.47 16.84 20.93
N LYS A 532 17.94 16.03 21.85
CA LYS A 532 18.61 14.84 22.39
C LYS A 532 18.17 13.53 21.74
N ARG A 533 17.00 13.51 21.08
CA ARG A 533 16.49 12.34 20.36
C ARG A 533 17.28 12.14 19.07
N TRP A 534 17.64 10.89 18.78
CA TRP A 534 18.29 10.54 17.54
C TRP A 534 17.28 10.54 16.38
N PRO A 535 17.62 11.08 15.19
CA PRO A 535 18.86 11.75 14.87
C PRO A 535 18.86 13.22 15.32
N THR A 536 19.88 13.62 16.07
CA THR A 536 19.94 14.98 16.66
C THR A 536 20.18 16.08 15.63
N TRP A 537 20.59 15.75 14.41
CA TRP A 537 21.11 16.69 13.42
C TRP A 537 20.09 17.12 12.36
N MET A 538 18.97 16.41 12.22
CA MET A 538 17.99 16.68 11.16
C MET A 538 17.41 18.09 11.29
N TRP A 539 17.03 18.48 12.49
CA TRP A 539 16.50 19.82 12.76
C TRP A 539 17.48 20.73 13.54
N ALA A 540 18.50 20.17 14.21
CA ALA A 540 19.58 20.95 14.81
C ALA A 540 20.77 21.10 13.85
N ASN A 541 20.62 22.01 12.90
CA ASN A 541 21.65 22.32 11.91
C ASN A 541 21.72 23.83 11.62
N LYS A 542 22.77 24.24 10.90
CA LYS A 542 23.03 25.65 10.57
C LYS A 542 21.89 26.31 9.79
N GLN A 543 21.29 25.61 8.84
CA GLN A 543 20.25 26.14 7.96
C GLN A 543 18.97 26.42 8.74
N ILE A 544 18.56 25.51 9.64
CA ILE A 544 17.42 25.72 10.53
C ILE A 544 17.72 26.84 11.54
N ILE A 545 18.91 26.91 12.13
CA ILE A 545 19.29 28.04 13.02
C ILE A 545 19.09 29.39 12.31
N ASN A 546 19.57 29.51 11.08
CA ASN A 546 19.42 30.74 10.30
C ASN A 546 17.96 31.07 9.99
N LEU A 547 17.14 30.05 9.71
CA LEU A 547 15.69 30.22 9.49
C LEU A 547 14.99 30.70 10.76
N ILE A 548 15.23 30.04 11.89
CA ILE A 548 14.61 30.37 13.19
C ILE A 548 14.99 31.78 13.65
N GLU A 549 16.26 32.18 13.48
CA GLU A 549 16.70 33.55 13.77
C GLU A 549 16.02 34.58 12.86
N TRP A 550 15.82 34.25 11.58
CA TRP A 550 15.08 35.12 10.67
C TRP A 550 13.58 35.22 11.02
N MET A 551 12.98 34.14 11.52
CA MET A 551 11.58 34.08 11.95
C MET A 551 11.35 34.85 13.27
N ARG A 552 12.40 35.05 14.09
CA ARG A 552 12.28 35.65 15.42
C ARG A 552 11.59 37.02 15.40
N GLY A 553 10.56 37.18 16.22
CA GLY A 553 9.77 38.40 16.35
C GLY A 553 8.78 38.65 15.21
N ARG A 554 8.67 37.74 14.24
CA ARG A 554 7.65 37.80 13.18
C ARG A 554 6.38 37.09 13.64
N ASP A 555 5.26 37.47 13.04
CA ASP A 555 3.97 36.81 13.24
C ASP A 555 3.93 35.49 12.44
N THR A 556 4.69 34.51 12.91
CA THR A 556 4.77 33.18 12.33
C THR A 556 5.16 32.15 13.39
N GLY A 557 5.01 30.86 13.09
CA GLY A 557 5.42 29.78 14.00
C GLY A 557 6.18 28.64 13.35
N PHE A 558 6.83 27.84 14.19
CA PHE A 558 7.59 26.65 13.80
C PHE A 558 7.20 25.45 14.67
N TYR A 559 6.64 24.41 14.07
CA TYR A 559 6.00 23.30 14.79
C TYR A 559 6.51 21.94 14.32
N GLY A 560 6.50 20.95 15.22
CA GLY A 560 6.77 19.56 14.86
C GLY A 560 5.46 18.82 14.64
N LEU A 561 5.43 17.85 13.72
CA LEU A 561 4.24 17.04 13.42
C LEU A 561 4.32 15.62 13.98
N ASP A 562 5.50 15.18 14.40
CA ASP A 562 5.78 13.75 14.60
C ASP A 562 5.37 13.22 15.99
N VAL A 563 5.19 11.90 16.07
CA VAL A 563 4.55 11.21 17.20
C VAL A 563 5.53 10.70 18.28
N TYR A 564 6.83 10.74 18.03
CA TYR A 564 7.82 9.99 18.83
C TYR A 564 8.08 10.48 20.25
N SER A 565 7.65 11.69 20.59
CA SER A 565 8.06 12.38 21.83
C SER A 565 7.22 11.98 23.06
N LEU A 566 7.01 10.67 23.29
CA LEU A 566 6.14 10.16 24.36
C LEU A 566 6.50 10.70 25.75
N TYR A 567 7.67 10.33 26.29
CA TYR A 567 8.04 10.71 27.67
C TYR A 567 8.23 12.22 27.83
N GLU A 568 8.77 12.89 26.81
CA GLU A 568 8.95 14.34 26.84
C GLU A 568 7.59 15.07 26.85
N SER A 569 6.62 14.58 26.10
CA SER A 569 5.24 15.08 26.13
C SER A 569 4.59 14.84 27.50
N MET A 570 4.82 13.67 28.12
CA MET A 570 4.34 13.38 29.48
C MET A 570 4.92 14.35 30.50
N ASP A 571 6.23 14.62 30.45
CA ASP A 571 6.90 15.56 31.35
C ASP A 571 6.36 16.99 31.16
N LEU A 572 6.08 17.40 29.91
CA LEU A 572 5.43 18.69 29.64
C LEU A 572 4.02 18.76 30.21
N VAL A 573 3.19 17.74 30.00
CA VAL A 573 1.83 17.70 30.57
C VAL A 573 1.88 17.73 32.10
N LYS A 574 2.78 16.97 32.74
CA LYS A 574 3.03 17.03 34.19
C LYS A 574 3.43 18.44 34.64
N SER A 575 4.28 19.14 33.88
CA SER A 575 4.72 20.50 34.23
C SER A 575 3.57 21.52 34.21
N TYR A 576 2.62 21.37 33.27
CA TYR A 576 1.41 22.19 33.21
C TYR A 576 0.37 21.80 34.27
N ALA A 577 0.38 20.55 34.75
CA ALA A 577 -0.59 20.04 35.71
C ALA A 577 -0.68 20.89 36.99
N THR A 578 0.44 21.42 37.46
CA THR A 578 0.50 22.34 38.63
C THR A 578 -0.26 23.67 38.42
N LYS A 579 -0.48 24.07 37.16
CA LYS A 579 -1.28 25.24 36.79
C LYS A 579 -2.76 24.90 36.55
N LEU A 580 -3.11 23.60 36.52
CA LEU A 580 -4.47 23.09 36.44
C LEU A 580 -5.08 22.95 37.85
N ASN A 581 -6.30 22.43 37.95
CA ASN A 581 -6.90 22.16 39.25
C ASN A 581 -6.23 20.93 39.92
N PRO A 582 -6.11 20.89 41.27
CA PRO A 582 -5.40 19.81 41.98
C PRO A 582 -5.96 18.40 41.76
N MET A 583 -7.26 18.29 41.49
CA MET A 583 -7.90 17.00 41.22
C MET A 583 -7.45 16.41 39.88
N LEU A 584 -7.34 17.25 38.85
CA LEU A 584 -6.85 16.83 37.53
C LEU A 584 -5.36 16.54 37.54
N GLU A 585 -4.57 17.31 38.30
CA GLU A 585 -3.15 17.01 38.53
C GLU A 585 -2.94 15.60 39.07
N GLN A 586 -3.68 15.21 40.12
CA GLN A 586 -3.57 13.87 40.69
C GLN A 586 -3.96 12.78 39.67
N LYS A 587 -5.04 12.99 38.92
CA LYS A 587 -5.46 12.05 37.86
C LYS A 587 -4.37 11.83 36.81
N ILE A 588 -3.70 12.91 36.37
CA ILE A 588 -2.60 12.84 35.39
C ILE A 588 -1.45 12.00 35.95
N LEU A 589 -1.04 12.25 37.20
CA LEU A 589 0.03 11.50 37.85
C LEU A 589 -0.33 10.02 37.99
N ASP A 590 -1.55 9.71 38.41
CA ASP A 590 -2.03 8.33 38.57
C ASP A 590 -2.04 7.57 37.24
N ALA A 591 -2.52 8.19 36.16
CA ALA A 591 -2.54 7.56 34.84
C ALA A 591 -1.14 7.30 34.28
N TYR A 592 -0.21 8.24 34.50
CA TYR A 592 1.16 8.13 34.00
C TYR A 592 2.01 7.14 34.80
N SER A 593 1.60 6.77 36.01
CA SER A 593 2.29 5.76 36.82
C SER A 593 2.41 4.39 36.13
N CYS A 594 1.54 4.11 35.16
CA CYS A 594 1.62 2.93 34.31
C CYS A 594 2.96 2.81 33.57
N PHE A 595 3.57 3.95 33.22
CA PHE A 595 4.85 3.98 32.48
C PHE A 595 6.09 3.96 33.39
N ASP A 596 5.94 4.15 34.70
CA ASP A 596 7.08 4.32 35.63
C ASP A 596 7.99 3.08 35.67
N PHE A 597 7.47 1.90 35.31
CA PHE A 597 8.22 0.65 35.28
C PHE A 597 9.22 0.53 34.12
N PHE A 598 9.18 1.43 33.13
CA PHE A 598 9.97 1.33 31.90
C PHE A 598 11.16 2.32 31.83
N ASP A 599 11.47 3.03 32.92
CA ASP A 599 12.64 3.92 33.05
C ASP A 599 12.83 4.89 31.86
N GLN A 600 11.73 5.50 31.41
CA GLN A 600 11.70 6.38 30.23
C GLN A 600 12.27 5.74 28.96
N ASN A 601 12.07 4.43 28.78
CA ASN A 601 12.54 3.67 27.62
C ASN A 601 11.34 3.16 26.79
N GLU A 602 11.18 3.68 25.58
CA GLU A 602 10.07 3.34 24.69
C GLU A 602 10.20 1.91 24.15
N ILE A 603 11.44 1.42 23.98
CA ILE A 603 11.72 0.05 23.56
C ILE A 603 11.24 -0.94 24.61
N GLU A 604 11.51 -0.69 25.88
CA GLU A 604 11.06 -1.55 26.98
C GLU A 604 9.53 -1.52 27.14
N TYR A 605 8.91 -0.34 26.98
CA TYR A 605 7.44 -0.24 26.91
C TYR A 605 6.89 -1.09 25.76
N ALA A 606 7.37 -0.88 24.53
CA ALA A 606 6.89 -1.63 23.36
C ALA A 606 7.07 -3.14 23.52
N LYS A 607 8.23 -3.61 24.03
CA LYS A 607 8.45 -5.03 24.32
C LYS A 607 7.46 -5.59 25.35
N SER A 608 7.05 -4.78 26.32
CA SER A 608 6.09 -5.20 27.36
C SER A 608 4.71 -5.55 26.76
N LEU A 609 4.33 -4.89 25.67
CA LEU A 609 3.03 -5.08 24.98
C LEU A 609 2.85 -6.49 24.40
N ILE A 610 3.94 -7.23 24.18
CA ILE A 610 3.88 -8.65 23.80
C ILE A 610 3.24 -9.48 24.93
N LYS A 611 3.53 -9.14 26.19
CA LYS A 611 3.04 -9.86 27.37
C LYS A 611 1.78 -9.22 27.95
N TRP A 612 1.62 -7.91 27.78
CA TRP A 612 0.50 -7.14 28.29
C TRP A 612 -0.10 -6.26 27.17
N PRO A 613 -0.95 -6.82 26.30
CA PRO A 613 -1.40 -6.16 25.08
C PRO A 613 -2.30 -4.93 25.31
N ASP A 614 -2.97 -4.86 26.47
CA ASP A 614 -3.81 -3.72 26.85
C ASP A 614 -2.98 -2.46 27.17
N GLY A 615 -1.67 -2.62 27.44
CA GLY A 615 -0.74 -1.53 27.73
C GLY A 615 -1.25 -0.51 28.74
N CYS A 616 -0.88 0.75 28.53
CA CYS A 616 -1.35 1.90 29.28
C CYS A 616 -2.48 2.67 28.56
N GLU A 617 -3.05 2.11 27.49
CA GLU A 617 -3.97 2.81 26.58
C GLU A 617 -5.17 3.37 27.35
N LYS A 618 -5.82 2.55 28.18
CA LYS A 618 -7.07 2.91 28.89
C LYS A 618 -6.88 4.10 29.83
N GLU A 619 -5.74 4.18 30.49
CA GLU A 619 -5.36 5.22 31.45
C GLU A 619 -5.05 6.52 30.72
N ILE A 620 -4.21 6.46 29.67
CA ILE A 620 -3.87 7.62 28.83
C ILE A 620 -5.11 8.24 28.20
N LEU A 621 -6.02 7.39 27.75
CA LEU A 621 -7.22 7.80 27.04
C LEU A 621 -8.22 8.53 27.94
N LYS A 622 -8.29 8.18 29.22
CA LYS A 622 -9.07 8.93 30.22
C LYS A 622 -8.52 10.35 30.39
N ILE A 623 -7.19 10.47 30.51
CA ILE A 623 -6.52 11.76 30.69
C ILE A 623 -6.62 12.63 29.45
N LEU A 624 -6.47 12.05 28.26
CA LEU A 624 -6.65 12.76 27.00
C LEU A 624 -8.03 13.45 26.98
N ARG A 625 -9.11 12.72 27.30
CA ARG A 625 -10.46 13.31 27.31
C ARG A 625 -10.61 14.45 28.31
N GLU A 626 -10.04 14.32 29.50
CA GLU A 626 -10.09 15.37 30.53
C GLU A 626 -9.33 16.62 30.06
N ILE A 627 -8.14 16.47 29.46
CA ILE A 627 -7.34 17.59 28.94
C ILE A 627 -8.01 18.27 27.72
N LEU A 628 -8.58 17.50 26.79
CA LEU A 628 -9.27 18.05 25.62
C LEU A 628 -10.56 18.81 25.96
N ARG A 629 -11.16 18.55 27.12
CA ARG A 629 -12.34 19.26 27.60
C ARG A 629 -12.02 20.60 28.27
N LEU A 630 -10.76 20.83 28.62
CA LEU A 630 -10.35 22.08 29.25
C LEU A 630 -10.67 23.27 28.36
N ARG A 631 -11.36 24.25 28.94
CA ARG A 631 -11.61 25.56 28.32
C ARG A 631 -10.70 26.61 28.92
N ILE A 632 -10.35 27.62 28.14
CA ILE A 632 -9.43 28.66 28.60
C ILE A 632 -9.95 29.36 29.86
N GLU A 633 -11.26 29.59 29.94
CA GLU A 633 -11.93 30.24 31.08
C GLU A 633 -11.90 29.41 32.37
N GLU A 634 -11.65 28.10 32.25
CA GLU A 634 -11.61 27.15 33.36
C GLU A 634 -10.18 26.91 33.87
N THR A 635 -9.18 27.54 33.24
CA THR A 635 -7.75 27.35 33.54
C THR A 635 -7.04 28.68 33.80
N LYS A 636 -5.82 28.61 34.36
CA LYS A 636 -4.91 29.75 34.44
C LYS A 636 -3.97 29.85 33.23
N LEU A 637 -4.23 29.08 32.18
CA LEU A 637 -3.36 28.96 31.02
C LEU A 637 -3.69 30.04 29.99
N LEU A 638 -2.67 30.48 29.26
CA LEU A 638 -2.84 31.25 28.04
C LEU A 638 -3.31 30.31 26.89
N GLU A 639 -3.94 30.87 25.87
CA GLU A 639 -4.50 30.09 24.75
C GLU A 639 -3.48 29.14 24.09
N HIS A 640 -2.26 29.64 23.88
CA HIS A 640 -1.16 28.84 23.33
C HIS A 640 -0.64 27.77 24.30
N GLU A 641 -0.72 28.00 25.63
CA GLU A 641 -0.35 26.99 26.64
C GLU A 641 -1.40 25.89 26.70
N LEU A 642 -2.69 26.25 26.58
CA LEU A 642 -3.79 25.29 26.48
C LEU A 642 -3.67 24.44 25.21
N PHE A 643 -3.33 25.06 24.08
CA PHE A 643 -3.08 24.33 22.84
C PHE A 643 -1.86 23.39 22.96
N ASP A 644 -0.76 23.85 23.56
CA ASP A 644 0.44 23.04 23.79
C ASP A 644 0.14 21.79 24.64
N ILE A 645 -0.54 21.95 25.78
CA ILE A 645 -0.88 20.80 26.63
C ILE A 645 -1.84 19.83 25.94
N GLN A 646 -2.83 20.32 25.19
CA GLN A 646 -3.77 19.49 24.44
C GLN A 646 -3.06 18.69 23.35
N GLN A 647 -2.11 19.32 22.64
CA GLN A 647 -1.35 18.65 21.60
C GLN A 647 -0.40 17.60 22.18
N ASN A 648 0.31 17.90 23.28
CA ASN A 648 1.13 16.91 23.98
C ASN A 648 0.28 15.73 24.48
N ALA A 649 -0.94 15.96 24.98
CA ALA A 649 -1.84 14.88 25.37
C ALA A 649 -2.22 13.96 24.19
N LYS A 650 -2.49 14.53 23.00
CA LYS A 650 -2.74 13.75 21.78
C LYS A 650 -1.53 12.94 21.34
N ILE A 651 -0.34 13.52 21.44
CA ILE A 651 0.93 12.81 21.14
C ILE A 651 1.09 11.61 22.05
N ILE A 652 0.88 11.75 23.36
CA ILE A 652 1.01 10.64 24.32
C ILE A 652 0.10 9.48 23.94
N HIS A 653 -1.16 9.77 23.58
CA HIS A 653 -2.10 8.75 23.13
C HIS A 653 -1.70 8.09 21.80
N ASN A 654 -1.35 8.89 20.80
CA ASN A 654 -0.99 8.35 19.48
C ASN A 654 0.37 7.63 19.50
N ALA A 655 1.29 8.04 20.36
CA ALA A 655 2.58 7.38 20.56
C ALA A 655 2.39 6.00 21.21
N GLU A 656 1.49 5.89 22.20
CA GLU A 656 1.08 4.62 22.78
C GLU A 656 0.57 3.66 21.69
N LYS A 657 -0.39 4.12 20.86
CA LYS A 657 -0.92 3.36 19.73
C LYS A 657 0.17 3.00 18.71
N TYR A 658 1.07 3.92 18.41
CA TYR A 658 2.20 3.70 17.51
C TYR A 658 3.08 2.55 18.02
N TYR A 659 3.48 2.56 19.29
CA TYR A 659 4.30 1.49 19.88
C TYR A 659 3.56 0.14 19.93
N THR A 660 2.25 0.16 20.14
CA THR A 660 1.40 -1.05 20.05
C THR A 660 1.41 -1.65 18.65
N THR A 661 1.17 -0.86 17.61
CA THR A 661 1.14 -1.34 16.22
C THR A 661 2.52 -1.78 15.72
N MET A 662 3.59 -1.13 16.19
CA MET A 662 4.97 -1.46 15.81
C MET A 662 5.38 -2.89 16.18
N ILE A 663 4.83 -3.48 17.24
CA ILE A 663 5.12 -4.87 17.64
C ILE A 663 4.58 -5.90 16.64
N TYR A 664 3.46 -5.58 15.98
CA TYR A 664 2.80 -6.47 15.03
C TYR A 664 3.33 -6.28 13.59
N GLY A 665 4.06 -5.19 13.33
CA GLY A 665 4.68 -4.87 12.04
C GLY A 665 3.66 -4.51 10.95
N GLY A 666 4.15 -4.28 9.73
CA GLY A 666 3.32 -3.94 8.56
C GLY A 666 3.10 -2.44 8.37
N ALA A 667 2.07 -2.08 7.60
CA ALA A 667 1.78 -0.69 7.25
C ALA A 667 1.17 0.13 8.40
N ASP A 668 0.64 -0.52 9.44
CA ASP A 668 -0.14 0.15 10.48
C ASP A 668 0.68 1.17 11.28
N SER A 669 1.93 0.87 11.65
CA SER A 669 2.77 1.83 12.39
C SER A 669 3.13 3.05 11.55
N TRP A 670 3.37 2.85 10.24
CA TRP A 670 3.56 3.94 9.29
C TRP A 670 2.30 4.79 9.16
N ASN A 671 1.15 4.14 8.99
CA ASN A 671 -0.13 4.81 8.81
C ASN A 671 -0.53 5.62 10.05
N VAL A 672 -0.36 5.07 11.26
CA VAL A 672 -0.62 5.79 12.52
C VAL A 672 0.25 7.05 12.62
N ARG A 673 1.51 6.99 12.19
CA ARG A 673 2.42 8.14 12.19
C ARG A 673 1.95 9.23 11.24
N ASP A 674 1.68 8.90 9.98
CA ASP A 674 1.23 9.88 8.98
C ASP A 674 -0.18 10.43 9.28
N GLU A 675 -1.08 9.62 9.85
CA GLU A 675 -2.37 10.08 10.38
C GLU A 675 -2.17 11.09 11.52
N HIS A 676 -1.26 10.81 12.46
CA HIS A 676 -0.94 11.75 13.53
C HIS A 676 -0.36 13.06 13.01
N MET A 677 0.56 13.02 12.04
CA MET A 677 1.09 14.23 11.39
C MET A 677 -0.02 15.04 10.72
N MET A 678 -0.97 14.37 10.06
CA MET A 678 -2.12 14.99 9.41
C MET A 678 -3.06 15.65 10.43
N ASP A 679 -3.38 14.96 11.54
CA ASP A 679 -4.24 15.48 12.59
C ASP A 679 -3.60 16.65 13.35
N THR A 680 -2.27 16.64 13.49
CA THR A 680 -1.51 17.76 14.06
C THR A 680 -1.51 18.97 13.12
N LEU A 681 -1.40 18.76 11.80
CA LEU A 681 -1.53 19.82 10.80
C LEU A 681 -2.93 20.46 10.84
N ASP A 682 -3.99 19.65 10.96
CA ASP A 682 -5.36 20.14 11.16
C ASP A 682 -5.49 20.98 12.42
N ALA A 683 -4.93 20.50 13.53
CA ALA A 683 -4.97 21.21 14.81
C ALA A 683 -4.27 22.58 14.69
N LEU A 684 -3.13 22.64 14.01
CA LEU A 684 -2.40 23.88 13.76
C LEU A 684 -3.18 24.83 12.84
N LEU A 685 -3.73 24.34 11.73
CA LEU A 685 -4.55 25.18 10.84
C LEU A 685 -5.75 25.76 11.58
N ASN A 686 -6.42 24.97 12.43
CA ASN A 686 -7.53 25.46 13.25
C ASN A 686 -7.08 26.47 14.31
N PHE A 687 -5.93 26.25 14.95
CA PHE A 687 -5.37 27.15 15.96
C PHE A 687 -4.99 28.52 15.37
N HIS A 688 -4.45 28.57 14.15
CA HIS A 688 -4.13 29.81 13.45
C HIS A 688 -5.34 30.44 12.74
N GLY A 689 -6.45 29.70 12.60
CA GLY A 689 -7.74 30.18 12.08
C GLY A 689 -8.12 29.66 10.69
N GLU A 690 -9.38 29.83 10.28
CA GLU A 690 -9.92 29.25 9.03
C GLU A 690 -9.14 29.66 7.76
N GLY A 691 -8.59 30.87 7.74
CA GLY A 691 -7.79 31.39 6.62
C GLY A 691 -6.31 31.01 6.65
N ALA A 692 -5.86 30.28 7.67
CA ALA A 692 -4.45 30.00 7.87
C ALA A 692 -3.86 29.15 6.73
N LYS A 693 -2.62 29.47 6.38
CA LYS A 693 -1.81 28.81 5.37
C LYS A 693 -0.55 28.19 6.00
N ALA A 694 -0.25 26.96 5.60
CA ALA A 694 0.83 26.17 6.18
C ALA A 694 1.91 25.84 5.16
N ILE A 695 3.15 25.84 5.61
CA ILE A 695 4.28 25.24 4.90
C ILE A 695 4.69 23.98 5.67
N VAL A 696 4.78 22.84 5.00
CA VAL A 696 5.14 21.56 5.63
C VAL A 696 6.46 21.05 5.06
N TRP A 697 7.43 20.71 5.92
CA TRP A 697 8.68 20.08 5.50
C TRP A 697 8.74 18.65 6.02
N ALA A 698 8.77 17.68 5.11
CA ALA A 698 8.98 16.28 5.45
C ALA A 698 9.66 15.57 4.29
N HIS A 699 10.08 14.32 4.47
CA HIS A 699 10.68 13.55 3.39
C HIS A 699 9.71 13.39 2.19
N ASN A 700 10.24 13.20 0.98
CA ASN A 700 9.44 12.95 -0.23
C ASN A 700 8.44 11.78 -0.07
N THR A 701 8.76 10.81 0.80
CA THR A 701 7.90 9.65 1.12
C THR A 701 6.68 10.02 1.95
N HIS A 702 6.74 11.11 2.72
CA HIS A 702 5.61 11.62 3.50
C HIS A 702 4.77 12.61 2.69
N ILE A 703 5.39 13.51 1.92
CA ILE A 703 4.65 14.61 1.26
C ILE A 703 4.19 14.32 -0.17
N GLY A 704 4.78 13.37 -0.90
CA GLY A 704 4.34 13.09 -2.26
C GLY A 704 3.02 12.33 -2.27
N ASP A 705 2.16 12.48 -3.27
CA ASP A 705 0.87 11.76 -3.30
C ASP A 705 1.06 10.23 -3.35
N TYR A 706 0.64 9.51 -2.30
CA TYR A 706 0.82 8.06 -2.20
C TYR A 706 0.05 7.26 -3.28
N HIS A 707 -0.99 7.85 -3.91
CA HIS A 707 -1.68 7.22 -5.05
C HIS A 707 -0.80 7.09 -6.30
N ALA A 708 0.32 7.83 -6.34
CA ALA A 708 1.26 7.84 -7.45
C ALA A 708 2.46 6.88 -7.25
N THR A 709 2.44 6.07 -6.20
CA THR A 709 3.48 5.09 -5.84
C THR A 709 2.88 3.71 -5.58
N ASP A 710 3.69 2.73 -5.18
CA ASP A 710 3.19 1.39 -4.78
C ASP A 710 2.66 1.37 -3.34
N MET A 711 2.78 2.48 -2.60
CA MET A 711 2.34 2.60 -1.20
C MET A 711 0.88 2.17 -1.02
N LEU A 712 -0.03 2.65 -1.87
CA LEU A 712 -1.45 2.27 -1.78
C LEU A 712 -1.67 0.76 -1.95
N LYS A 713 -0.95 0.13 -2.89
CA LYS A 713 -1.05 -1.32 -3.15
C LYS A 713 -0.53 -2.13 -1.96
N GLU A 714 0.43 -1.58 -1.23
CA GLU A 714 1.05 -2.17 -0.05
C GLU A 714 0.36 -1.79 1.27
N GLY A 715 -0.71 -0.97 1.20
CA GLY A 715 -1.49 -0.54 2.36
C GLY A 715 -0.91 0.65 3.12
N TYR A 716 0.11 1.33 2.59
CA TYR A 716 0.68 2.54 3.17
C TYR A 716 -0.05 3.80 2.67
N ILE A 717 -0.30 4.73 3.59
CA ILE A 717 -0.75 6.10 3.32
C ILE A 717 0.37 7.09 3.65
N ASN A 718 0.23 8.34 3.22
CA ASN A 718 1.14 9.40 3.64
C ASN A 718 0.47 10.77 3.74
N LEU A 719 1.15 11.68 4.44
CA LEU A 719 0.69 13.04 4.72
C LEU A 719 0.24 13.81 3.46
N GLY A 720 0.98 13.69 2.35
CA GLY A 720 0.68 14.37 1.09
C GLY A 720 -0.63 13.94 0.46
N GLY A 721 -0.85 12.62 0.35
CA GLY A 721 -2.11 12.08 -0.16
C GLY A 721 -3.27 12.36 0.81
N LEU A 722 -3.05 12.20 2.12
CA LEU A 722 -4.07 12.50 3.15
C LEU A 722 -4.50 13.97 3.11
N ALA A 723 -3.57 14.90 2.92
CA ALA A 723 -3.89 16.31 2.81
C ALA A 723 -4.70 16.62 1.55
N ARG A 724 -4.37 16.01 0.40
CA ARG A 724 -5.18 16.15 -0.83
C ARG A 724 -6.58 15.56 -0.68
N GLU A 725 -6.72 14.45 0.04
CA GLU A 725 -8.03 13.87 0.35
C GLU A 725 -8.86 14.75 1.29
N ARG A 726 -8.21 15.36 2.29
CA ARG A 726 -8.87 16.15 3.34
C ARG A 726 -9.21 17.57 2.88
N TYR A 727 -8.32 18.21 2.12
CA TYR A 727 -8.44 19.62 1.73
C TYR A 727 -8.76 19.85 0.26
N GLY A 728 -8.67 18.82 -0.59
CA GLY A 728 -8.77 18.96 -2.05
C GLY A 728 -7.42 19.23 -2.71
N VAL A 729 -7.27 18.78 -3.95
CA VAL A 729 -6.01 18.86 -4.72
C VAL A 729 -5.61 20.31 -5.00
N GLU A 730 -6.58 21.18 -5.22
CA GLU A 730 -6.37 22.61 -5.49
C GLU A 730 -5.81 23.37 -4.28
N ASN A 731 -6.11 22.92 -3.06
CA ASN A 731 -5.70 23.57 -1.82
C ASN A 731 -4.36 23.07 -1.29
N VAL A 732 -3.76 22.05 -1.93
CA VAL A 732 -2.52 21.42 -1.48
C VAL A 732 -1.52 21.35 -2.63
N ALA A 733 -0.39 22.05 -2.49
CA ALA A 733 0.72 21.95 -3.43
C ALA A 733 1.83 21.04 -2.87
N LEU A 734 2.22 20.03 -3.64
CA LEU A 734 3.26 19.07 -3.29
C LEU A 734 4.51 19.31 -4.13
N VAL A 735 5.64 19.62 -3.50
CA VAL A 735 6.91 19.89 -4.17
C VAL A 735 7.92 18.79 -3.86
N GLY A 736 8.22 17.96 -4.85
CA GLY A 736 9.23 16.91 -4.73
C GLY A 736 10.64 17.43 -4.96
N PHE A 737 11.63 16.76 -4.39
CA PHE A 737 13.05 17.08 -4.59
C PHE A 737 13.83 15.88 -5.10
N GLY A 738 14.91 16.08 -5.86
CA GLY A 738 15.77 15.00 -6.35
C GLY A 738 17.23 15.43 -6.52
N THR A 739 18.14 14.45 -6.50
CA THR A 739 19.57 14.69 -6.76
C THR A 739 20.26 13.50 -7.41
N TYR A 740 21.23 13.76 -8.29
CA TYR A 740 21.92 12.72 -9.05
C TYR A 740 23.11 12.13 -8.31
N GLU A 741 23.98 12.93 -7.69
CA GLU A 741 25.14 12.42 -6.95
C GLU A 741 25.59 13.40 -5.84
N GLY A 742 26.61 13.03 -5.08
CA GLY A 742 27.28 13.95 -4.17
C GLY A 742 27.67 13.31 -2.84
N LYS A 743 27.42 14.04 -1.77
CA LYS A 743 27.61 13.59 -0.39
C LYS A 743 26.39 13.95 0.45
N VAL A 744 26.15 13.15 1.48
CA VAL A 744 25.01 13.28 2.39
C VAL A 744 25.47 12.98 3.82
N LEU A 745 24.91 13.68 4.81
CA LEU A 745 25.06 13.30 6.22
C LEU A 745 24.00 12.23 6.54
N ALA A 746 24.42 11.03 6.92
CA ALA A 746 23.50 9.94 7.28
C ALA A 746 24.18 8.98 8.25
N ALA A 747 23.45 8.02 8.80
CA ALA A 747 23.98 6.99 9.68
C ALA A 747 23.97 5.60 9.01
N LYS A 748 24.86 4.69 9.43
CA LYS A 748 24.91 3.33 8.85
C LYS A 748 23.79 2.42 9.36
N ALA A 749 23.32 2.72 10.57
CA ALA A 749 22.25 2.05 11.26
C ALA A 749 21.58 3.03 12.23
N TRP A 750 20.41 2.67 12.72
CA TRP A 750 19.72 3.40 13.78
C TRP A 750 20.60 3.55 15.02
N GLU A 751 20.47 4.71 15.69
CA GLU A 751 21.27 5.12 16.85
C GLU A 751 22.80 5.23 16.61
N SER A 752 23.30 4.88 15.43
CA SER A 752 24.72 5.02 15.11
C SER A 752 25.10 6.48 14.86
N LYS A 753 26.38 6.79 15.03
CA LYS A 753 26.91 8.15 14.79
C LYS A 753 26.69 8.53 13.32
N PRO A 754 26.23 9.76 13.03
CA PRO A 754 26.16 10.24 11.66
C PRO A 754 27.56 10.34 11.04
N GLU A 755 27.64 10.02 9.76
CA GLU A 755 28.84 10.04 8.94
C GLU A 755 28.54 10.78 7.63
N ILE A 756 29.56 11.43 7.08
CA ILE A 756 29.49 11.96 5.72
C ILE A 756 29.66 10.78 4.76
N MET A 757 28.59 10.44 4.06
CA MET A 757 28.54 9.32 3.13
C MET A 757 28.54 9.81 1.69
N ARG A 758 29.15 9.01 0.81
CA ARG A 758 29.10 9.26 -0.64
C ARG A 758 27.72 8.86 -1.17
N LEU A 759 27.08 9.76 -1.90
CA LEU A 759 25.92 9.48 -2.72
C LEU A 759 26.42 9.19 -4.15
N PRO A 760 26.38 7.92 -4.61
CA PRO A 760 26.85 7.58 -5.94
C PRO A 760 25.92 8.18 -7.02
N PRO A 761 26.36 8.22 -8.28
CA PRO A 761 25.49 8.52 -9.41
C PRO A 761 24.17 7.73 -9.34
N ALA A 762 23.06 8.40 -9.62
CA ALA A 762 21.75 7.77 -9.59
C ALA A 762 21.61 6.69 -10.65
N GLN A 763 20.74 5.72 -10.38
CA GLN A 763 20.54 4.57 -11.24
C GLN A 763 20.10 5.00 -12.64
N ALA A 764 20.71 4.43 -13.68
CA ALA A 764 20.30 4.70 -15.06
C ALA A 764 18.80 4.40 -15.27
N GLY A 765 18.10 5.33 -15.89
CA GLY A 765 16.65 5.26 -16.08
C GLY A 765 15.79 5.67 -14.88
N SER A 766 16.37 6.11 -13.76
CA SER A 766 15.66 6.84 -12.71
C SER A 766 15.28 8.25 -13.17
N TYR A 767 14.36 8.91 -12.46
CA TYR A 767 14.10 10.34 -12.73
C TYR A 767 15.37 11.16 -12.59
N GLU A 768 16.17 10.93 -11.55
CA GLU A 768 17.44 11.61 -11.33
C GLU A 768 18.39 11.54 -12.54
N ASP A 769 18.47 10.38 -13.20
CA ASP A 769 19.27 10.21 -14.42
C ASP A 769 18.74 11.04 -15.60
N TYR A 770 17.41 11.12 -15.78
CA TYR A 770 16.81 11.98 -16.82
C TYR A 770 16.97 13.47 -16.52
N PHE A 771 16.79 13.87 -15.26
CA PHE A 771 17.00 15.24 -14.82
C PHE A 771 18.49 15.64 -14.95
N HIS A 772 19.43 14.77 -14.60
CA HIS A 772 20.87 14.98 -14.80
C HIS A 772 21.25 15.21 -16.27
N LYS A 773 20.70 14.39 -17.18
CA LYS A 773 20.90 14.56 -18.63
C LYS A 773 20.35 15.89 -19.12
N SER A 774 19.19 16.31 -18.58
CA SER A 774 18.57 17.60 -18.91
C SER A 774 19.39 18.77 -18.37
N ALA A 775 19.88 18.67 -17.13
CA ALA A 775 20.76 19.63 -16.45
C ALA A 775 21.97 19.99 -17.31
N LYS A 776 22.64 18.97 -17.87
CA LYS A 776 23.77 19.14 -18.79
C LYS A 776 23.43 19.90 -20.06
N GLN A 777 22.23 19.72 -20.60
CA GLN A 777 21.80 20.41 -21.83
C GLN A 777 21.41 21.87 -21.59
N ILE A 778 20.81 22.18 -20.44
CA ILE A 778 20.45 23.56 -20.06
C ILE A 778 21.58 24.31 -19.33
N ASN A 779 22.70 23.63 -19.05
CA ASN A 779 23.84 24.15 -18.32
C ASN A 779 23.44 24.78 -16.97
N ALA A 780 22.68 24.03 -16.16
CA ALA A 780 22.24 24.44 -14.83
C ALA A 780 22.37 23.30 -13.83
N ASP A 781 23.05 23.56 -12.71
CA ASP A 781 23.24 22.58 -11.62
C ASP A 781 22.01 22.48 -10.70
N GLN A 782 21.11 23.48 -10.74
CA GLN A 782 19.87 23.51 -9.97
C GLN A 782 18.76 24.12 -10.80
N PHE A 783 17.60 23.48 -10.82
CA PHE A 783 16.41 23.98 -11.51
C PHE A 783 15.14 23.37 -10.92
N TYR A 784 13.99 23.95 -11.23
CA TYR A 784 12.70 23.31 -10.97
C TYR A 784 11.91 23.11 -12.25
N VAL A 785 10.96 22.19 -12.20
CA VAL A 785 9.92 22.02 -13.20
C VAL A 785 8.56 22.18 -12.52
N LEU A 786 7.65 22.93 -13.17
CA LEU A 786 6.23 22.87 -12.81
C LEU A 786 5.65 21.65 -13.51
N VAL A 787 5.08 20.75 -12.72
CA VAL A 787 4.63 19.44 -13.18
C VAL A 787 3.14 19.47 -13.48
N ASP A 788 2.32 20.12 -12.64
CA ASP A 788 0.87 20.42 -12.84
C ASP A 788 0.06 19.34 -13.61
N GLY A 789 0.31 18.06 -13.34
CA GLY A 789 -0.38 16.95 -14.01
C GLY A 789 -0.03 16.75 -15.50
N ASP A 790 1.08 17.31 -15.98
CA ASP A 790 1.56 17.15 -17.36
C ASP A 790 1.77 15.66 -17.67
N LYS A 791 0.94 15.16 -18.58
CA LYS A 791 0.92 13.74 -18.97
C LYS A 791 2.24 13.28 -19.58
N SER A 792 3.06 14.19 -20.11
CA SER A 792 4.40 13.87 -20.63
C SER A 792 5.36 13.39 -19.53
N LEU A 793 5.13 13.76 -18.27
CA LEU A 793 5.90 13.33 -17.09
C LEU A 793 5.24 12.14 -16.34
N SER A 794 4.19 11.54 -16.90
CA SER A 794 3.44 10.44 -16.25
C SER A 794 4.12 9.06 -16.33
N LEU A 795 5.26 8.95 -17.01
CA LEU A 795 5.94 7.67 -17.16
C LEU A 795 6.52 7.21 -15.81
N ARG A 796 6.06 6.07 -15.30
CA ARG A 796 6.51 5.56 -14.01
C ARG A 796 8.01 5.20 -14.01
N LYS A 797 8.79 5.81 -13.11
CA LYS A 797 10.23 5.59 -12.93
C LYS A 797 10.62 5.54 -11.46
N ASN A 798 11.78 4.96 -11.18
CA ASN A 798 12.38 5.02 -9.84
C ASN A 798 12.76 6.46 -9.50
N HIS A 799 12.47 6.86 -8.26
CA HIS A 799 12.79 8.17 -7.68
C HIS A 799 13.55 7.95 -6.37
N ARG A 800 14.70 8.58 -6.18
CA ARG A 800 15.59 8.32 -5.05
C ARG A 800 14.97 8.77 -3.73
N ALA A 801 15.18 7.96 -2.69
CA ALA A 801 14.71 8.18 -1.33
C ALA A 801 15.77 7.67 -0.33
N VAL A 802 16.40 8.60 0.40
CA VAL A 802 17.46 8.31 1.37
C VAL A 802 17.06 8.85 2.73
N GLY A 803 16.78 7.95 3.66
CA GLY A 803 16.43 8.32 5.03
C GLY A 803 17.62 8.76 5.88
N VAL A 804 17.39 8.85 7.19
CA VAL A 804 18.41 9.15 8.20
C VAL A 804 19.43 8.02 8.35
N VAL A 805 19.02 6.79 7.99
CA VAL A 805 19.90 5.65 7.76
C VAL A 805 20.12 5.49 6.26
N TYR A 806 21.38 5.31 5.86
CA TYR A 806 21.74 5.14 4.46
C TYR A 806 22.79 4.05 4.29
N GLN A 807 22.52 3.16 3.33
CA GLN A 807 23.43 2.09 2.92
C GLN A 807 23.77 2.26 1.44
N PRO A 808 24.89 2.94 1.11
CA PRO A 808 25.23 3.26 -0.28
C PRO A 808 25.34 2.05 -1.21
N HIS A 809 25.75 0.90 -0.68
CA HIS A 809 25.90 -0.33 -1.46
C HIS A 809 24.56 -0.92 -1.94
N LEU A 810 23.42 -0.47 -1.38
CA LEU A 810 22.08 -0.90 -1.77
C LEU A 810 21.48 -0.09 -2.93
N GLU A 811 22.07 1.05 -3.30
CA GLU A 811 21.65 1.86 -4.47
C GLU A 811 21.56 1.02 -5.74
N LYS A 812 22.55 0.14 -5.99
CA LYS A 812 22.60 -0.72 -7.19
C LYS A 812 21.46 -1.74 -7.27
N TYR A 813 20.78 -2.02 -6.16
CA TYR A 813 19.64 -2.92 -6.10
C TYR A 813 18.30 -2.17 -6.11
N GLY A 814 18.32 -0.84 -6.24
CA GLY A 814 17.11 -0.02 -6.24
C GLY A 814 16.43 0.14 -4.89
N ARG A 815 17.02 -0.32 -3.77
CA ARG A 815 16.38 -0.27 -2.44
C ARG A 815 16.25 1.14 -1.84
N ASN A 816 17.04 2.10 -2.31
CA ASN A 816 16.91 3.51 -1.94
C ASN A 816 16.05 4.29 -2.96
N TYR A 817 15.09 3.63 -3.61
CA TYR A 817 14.24 4.23 -4.64
C TYR A 817 12.78 3.83 -4.46
N VAL A 818 11.89 4.77 -4.76
CA VAL A 818 10.44 4.58 -4.75
C VAL A 818 9.89 4.69 -6.17
N PRO A 819 9.23 3.65 -6.71
CA PRO A 819 8.55 3.72 -8.00
C PRO A 819 7.50 4.83 -8.03
N THR A 820 7.67 5.79 -8.91
CA THR A 820 6.96 7.08 -8.89
C THR A 820 6.38 7.42 -10.26
N ASN A 821 5.15 7.92 -10.28
CA ASN A 821 4.64 8.72 -11.39
C ASN A 821 4.75 10.20 -11.00
N LEU A 822 5.72 10.92 -11.57
CA LEU A 822 6.04 12.29 -11.18
C LEU A 822 4.85 13.24 -11.36
N ALA A 823 4.15 13.13 -12.49
CA ALA A 823 2.99 13.95 -12.84
C ALA A 823 1.83 13.85 -11.84
N LYS A 824 1.65 12.68 -11.22
CA LYS A 824 0.63 12.47 -10.20
C LYS A 824 1.12 12.76 -8.79
N ARG A 825 2.41 12.52 -8.53
CA ARG A 825 2.99 12.60 -7.18
C ARG A 825 3.21 14.03 -6.71
N TYR A 826 3.56 14.94 -7.61
CA TYR A 826 3.95 16.31 -7.28
C TYR A 826 3.35 17.33 -8.25
N ASP A 827 3.16 18.56 -7.76
CA ASP A 827 2.78 19.73 -8.55
C ASP A 827 4.02 20.46 -9.11
N ALA A 828 5.14 20.39 -8.40
CA ALA A 828 6.43 20.88 -8.85
C ALA A 828 7.55 19.94 -8.40
N PHE A 829 8.68 19.97 -9.10
CA PHE A 829 9.84 19.18 -8.74
C PHE A 829 11.12 20.01 -8.83
N VAL A 830 11.87 20.06 -7.73
CA VAL A 830 13.16 20.73 -7.62
C VAL A 830 14.27 19.70 -7.79
N PHE A 831 15.20 19.97 -8.70
CA PHE A 831 16.33 19.10 -8.95
C PHE A 831 17.65 19.83 -8.69
N ILE A 832 18.53 19.18 -7.94
CA ILE A 832 19.88 19.63 -7.62
C ILE A 832 20.85 18.54 -8.06
N ASP A 833 21.71 18.83 -9.05
CA ASP A 833 22.54 17.81 -9.69
C ASP A 833 23.51 17.15 -8.71
N LYS A 834 24.11 17.96 -7.83
CA LYS A 834 25.10 17.53 -6.85
C LYS A 834 24.83 18.13 -5.47
N THR A 835 24.87 17.29 -4.44
CA THR A 835 24.69 17.74 -3.05
C THR A 835 25.93 17.63 -2.17
N SER A 836 25.93 18.45 -1.13
CA SER A 836 26.92 18.53 -0.06
C SER A 836 26.31 18.08 1.27
N PRO A 837 27.10 17.54 2.22
CA PRO A 837 26.55 17.04 3.47
C PRO A 837 26.09 18.17 4.38
N LEU A 838 24.96 17.98 5.05
CA LEU A 838 24.41 18.92 6.02
C LEU A 838 25.38 19.20 7.18
N GLN A 839 25.45 20.46 7.60
CA GLN A 839 26.31 20.91 8.70
C GLN A 839 25.56 20.82 10.04
N ALA A 840 25.67 19.67 10.69
CA ALA A 840 25.03 19.37 11.97
C ALA A 840 25.55 20.23 13.13
N PHE A 841 24.65 20.67 14.01
CA PHE A 841 24.97 21.22 15.32
C PHE A 841 24.84 20.08 16.34
N SER A 842 25.95 19.50 16.79
CA SER A 842 25.92 18.28 17.61
C SER A 842 25.87 18.59 19.12
N GLY A 843 24.78 18.17 19.78
CA GLY A 843 24.67 17.98 21.23
C GLY A 843 24.73 16.50 21.63
N PRO A 844 24.82 16.17 22.93
CA PRO A 844 24.85 14.78 23.41
C PRO A 844 23.52 14.04 23.14
N THR A 845 23.61 12.78 22.67
CA THR A 845 22.45 11.94 22.32
C THR A 845 21.99 11.07 23.50
N LYS A 846 20.68 10.97 23.75
CA LYS A 846 20.11 9.93 24.64
C LYS A 846 20.01 8.61 23.87
N LYS A 847 20.47 7.50 24.47
CA LYS A 847 20.35 6.13 23.91
C LYS A 847 19.06 5.46 24.38
N GLY A 848 18.48 4.57 23.57
CA GLY A 848 17.38 3.70 23.98
C GLY A 848 16.00 4.10 23.48
N ILE A 849 15.92 4.90 22.40
CA ILE A 849 14.66 5.39 21.83
C ILE A 849 14.34 4.60 20.57
N LEU A 850 13.08 4.23 20.38
CA LEU A 850 12.65 3.52 19.19
C LEU A 850 12.91 4.33 17.92
N PRO A 851 13.53 3.72 16.90
CA PRO A 851 13.86 4.44 15.68
C PRO A 851 12.62 4.83 14.85
N GLU A 852 12.70 5.95 14.11
CA GLU A 852 11.58 6.54 13.36
C GLU A 852 10.94 5.60 12.31
N THR A 853 11.58 4.49 11.94
CA THR A 853 10.94 3.46 11.09
C THR A 853 11.45 2.04 11.41
N TRP A 854 11.31 1.62 12.68
CA TRP A 854 11.69 0.26 13.08
C TRP A 854 10.54 -0.78 12.96
N PRO A 855 10.78 -1.97 12.37
CA PRO A 855 11.75 -2.29 11.34
C PRO A 855 11.01 -2.47 10.02
N LEU A 856 11.04 -1.43 9.17
CA LEU A 856 10.93 -1.44 7.70
C LEU A 856 10.12 -0.24 7.21
N GLY A 857 10.80 0.56 6.38
CA GLY A 857 10.28 1.65 5.57
C GLY A 857 11.39 1.99 4.58
N PHE A 858 11.42 1.21 3.48
CA PHE A 858 12.38 1.15 2.37
C PHE A 858 13.65 0.29 2.55
#